data_AF-A0A7X9F0S9-F1
#
_entry.id   AF-A0A7X9F0S9-F1
#
_cell.length_a   1.000
_cell.length_b   1.000
_cell.length_c   1.000
_cell.angle_alpha   90.00
_cell.angle_beta   90.00
_cell.angle_gamma   90.00
#
_symmetry.space_group_name_H-M   'P 1'
#
loop_
_entity.id
_entity.type
_entity.pdbx_description
1 polymer ?
#
loop_
_entity_poly.entity_id
_entity_poly.type
_entity_poly.pdbx_seq_one_letter_code
_entity_poly.pdbx_strand_id
1 'polypeptide(L)'
;MKKGNHLRFGLIVALLLLFIPNATFAAAQDNGSDWKLISQVGGTTQAIFLDEQTLYVGVGMHIEVFDVSNIQAPVLLGSSPILPNFIESITGDGSQYLYAACGASGVQVLDISNPSSPALAGSYDTLGYTEDIYLKDNHAILADGPNGIQVLDISVPSSPQWVSEAYSLAYAYDIEMSGNTLYAAGGGSGLLVVDLSNVAQPQEKGVVSMDGFLYALAISGKSLYSANAWGGVGMADISDPLVPKVLDALTTNGWAMDVDIENTGLLVMDGTDGVRLYDISNSSPQLSILYEDTGFTYQGILQGSHAFVTDKEQGLLTLDFSNKNDPRLVHNYLPILDARRVTMSGNAAYVAAGLSGMRAIDLSSPAKPQETFWFDTEGGYANKVLVEGNTAYLSTHLATQYPLRIFDISDPLHPQLVGQVPNDEAVFNSAFRSLAYSNGYIYVPGENFDIAVDVQDATNPKVMGNIPFENPINADAQGNLLITVNNNELQLVDVSDPSALAEISKFARTTTGEGIVFLDETTVVTSSDSGIMVVDVSNPASPRQISNLAVQGTVMEIFLDGSTAYLSCLGGGIQIVDLSAIEQPTLIGSVETPGIAYDCSVQGNTLLVADSYGGLLVYQKGAANSSTMDRNDGLALAKSSIENTTNPAIHLSSFETNLREYSTGKSAHEKRTTTVSNSATCTVSTTADDGSGSLRECISTLSEGTTITFDTQVFSPSKPATIQLLSPLPVIDQITFTIDGSNAGVILDGSQLETGSGLEFYSSNSMIKGLQIINFPENGIRVNGDNNQIGGNRLIGEGPLGEGNLLSGNGINGIILYGNNNIIRGNLVGTDSKGSKAMANYYGIFISEWCKDTIVGGTEEGEGNVISGNTWANMDTWGNHAQVIGNLIGLDISGTKAVNPQTGANLIIESGASNSLIGGTRPEMRNIISGSDLGIVISDPNTYQNSIIGNYIGTDISGTYAIPNNTGFTIFTVSYNRIGGAGEGESNLISGNQTGINLNGYGVTDNIIQGNILGWDASGKKQLPNNTGISINMGQRHIIVGGYSAAEGNRIASKDLGMRISDAGIEYNFIAGNSFSGSSVSGIFFENHSSNNFVQGNSFTDMNSNAVRVDYGSGNQIRSNTYDIKAQNAIFLVENGNLNLAAPLIDRATPYSVSGSTCPNCLVEIYSISGQTIRYAGKTTSDATGAFQWTSCQASEGNQVAALTIDAQGNTSMFSNPISMENDESGQPSTCNIP
;
A
#
# COMPACT_ATOMS: atom_id res chain seq x y z
N MET A 1 32.68 -30.91 -23.41
CA MET A 1 32.87 -31.21 -24.85
C MET A 1 31.49 -31.33 -25.50
N LYS A 2 31.23 -30.45 -26.48
CA LYS A 2 30.41 -30.55 -27.70
C LYS A 2 29.23 -31.56 -27.71
N LYS A 3 27.97 -31.09 -27.76
CA LYS A 3 27.21 -30.56 -28.93
C LYS A 3 26.85 -31.61 -29.99
N GLY A 4 25.54 -31.75 -30.18
CA GLY A 4 24.87 -31.74 -31.49
C GLY A 4 24.28 -33.08 -31.92
N ASN A 5 23.14 -33.15 -32.60
CA ASN A 5 22.35 -32.15 -33.32
C ASN A 5 21.07 -32.89 -33.81
N HIS A 6 19.87 -32.30 -33.67
CA HIS A 6 19.02 -31.79 -34.78
C HIS A 6 18.35 -32.86 -35.68
N LEU A 7 17.17 -32.70 -36.30
CA LEU A 7 16.53 -31.52 -36.88
C LEU A 7 15.09 -31.88 -37.37
N ARG A 8 14.10 -30.99 -37.12
CA ARG A 8 12.98 -30.48 -37.99
C ARG A 8 12.04 -31.45 -38.74
N PHE A 9 10.73 -31.22 -38.77
CA PHE A 9 9.95 -30.12 -39.40
C PHE A 9 8.54 -30.12 -38.77
N GLY A 10 7.75 -29.05 -38.57
CA GLY A 10 7.64 -27.72 -39.17
C GLY A 10 6.13 -27.42 -39.34
N LEU A 11 5.65 -26.35 -38.70
CA LEU A 11 4.39 -25.62 -38.87
C LEU A 11 3.37 -26.11 -39.93
N ILE A 12 2.09 -26.18 -39.54
CA ILE A 12 0.98 -25.43 -40.19
C ILE A 12 -0.28 -25.44 -39.28
N VAL A 13 -0.62 -24.24 -38.80
CA VAL A 13 -1.96 -23.61 -38.81
C VAL A 13 -3.13 -24.29 -38.08
N ALA A 14 -3.58 -23.57 -37.04
CA ALA A 14 -4.98 -23.31 -36.68
C ALA A 14 -6.01 -24.39 -37.00
N LEU A 15 -6.32 -25.23 -36.00
CA LEU A 15 -7.65 -25.78 -35.71
C LEU A 15 -7.47 -26.89 -34.65
N LEU A 16 -7.51 -26.49 -33.39
CA LEU A 16 -8.06 -27.28 -32.27
C LEU A 16 -8.31 -26.32 -31.08
N LEU A 17 -8.98 -25.20 -31.41
CA LEU A 17 -10.11 -24.73 -30.62
C LEU A 17 -11.17 -25.84 -30.68
N LEU A 18 -11.90 -26.04 -29.57
CA LEU A 18 -12.89 -27.09 -29.29
C LEU A 18 -12.29 -28.29 -28.54
N PHE A 19 -12.19 -28.15 -27.22
CA PHE A 19 -12.74 -29.05 -26.17
C PHE A 19 -12.13 -28.67 -24.80
N ILE A 20 -12.35 -27.43 -24.37
CA ILE A 20 -12.47 -27.11 -22.95
C ILE A 20 -13.98 -26.92 -22.76
N PRO A 21 -14.64 -27.60 -21.82
CA PRO A 21 -16.03 -27.30 -21.53
C PRO A 21 -16.07 -25.85 -21.04
N ASN A 22 -16.83 -25.03 -21.77
CA ASN A 22 -17.18 -23.67 -21.40
C ASN A 22 -17.70 -23.66 -19.96
N ALA A 23 -16.86 -23.24 -19.01
CA ALA A 23 -17.38 -22.47 -17.89
C ALA A 23 -17.74 -21.12 -18.49
N THR A 24 -18.95 -21.01 -19.03
CA THR A 24 -19.58 -19.71 -19.21
C THR A 24 -19.62 -19.10 -17.82
N PHE A 25 -18.77 -18.11 -17.55
CA PHE A 25 -19.17 -17.07 -16.63
C PHE A 25 -20.46 -16.52 -17.22
N ALA A 26 -21.60 -16.92 -16.64
CA ALA A 26 -22.79 -16.11 -16.82
C ALA A 26 -22.35 -14.74 -16.32
N ALA A 27 -22.35 -13.74 -17.21
CA ALA A 27 -22.37 -12.36 -16.78
C ALA A 27 -23.37 -12.32 -15.64
N ALA A 28 -22.92 -11.95 -14.44
CA ALA A 28 -23.84 -11.60 -13.38
C ALA A 28 -24.78 -10.60 -14.04
N GLN A 29 -26.02 -11.02 -14.30
CA GLN A 29 -27.08 -10.06 -14.47
C GLN A 29 -26.96 -9.18 -13.24
N ASP A 30 -26.87 -7.89 -13.47
CA ASP A 30 -27.09 -6.86 -12.46
C ASP A 30 -28.50 -7.06 -11.87
N ASN A 31 -28.62 -8.09 -11.04
CA ASN A 31 -29.68 -8.31 -10.10
C ASN A 31 -29.17 -7.61 -8.86
N GLY A 32 -29.11 -6.27 -8.91
CA GLY A 32 -28.69 -5.43 -7.80
C GLY A 32 -29.27 -6.00 -6.52
N SER A 33 -28.40 -6.37 -5.59
CA SER A 33 -28.85 -7.08 -4.41
C SER A 33 -29.86 -6.23 -3.65
N ASP A 34 -30.86 -6.87 -3.04
CA ASP A 34 -31.84 -6.19 -2.20
C ASP A 34 -31.20 -5.49 -0.97
N TRP A 35 -29.89 -5.65 -0.76
CA TRP A 35 -29.11 -5.12 0.36
C TRP A 35 -28.65 -3.70 0.08
N LYS A 36 -28.98 -2.78 0.98
CA LYS A 36 -28.54 -1.38 0.91
C LYS A 36 -27.77 -1.00 2.15
N LEU A 37 -26.63 -0.33 1.97
CA LEU A 37 -25.90 0.27 3.08
C LEU A 37 -26.76 1.35 3.73
N ILE A 38 -27.01 1.23 5.04
CA ILE A 38 -27.87 2.16 5.79
C ILE A 38 -27.13 2.88 6.91
N SER A 39 -26.02 2.33 7.41
CA SER A 39 -25.17 2.97 8.40
C SER A 39 -23.80 2.29 8.47
N GLN A 40 -22.90 2.92 9.23
CA GLN A 40 -21.53 2.51 9.45
C GLN A 40 -21.13 2.79 10.91
N VAL A 41 -20.16 2.06 11.45
CA VAL A 41 -19.45 2.40 12.68
C VAL A 41 -17.95 2.34 12.45
N GLY A 42 -17.26 3.43 12.79
CA GLY A 42 -15.83 3.60 12.55
C GLY A 42 -15.50 3.82 11.07
N GLY A 43 -14.29 3.43 10.67
CA GLY A 43 -13.69 3.69 9.36
C GLY A 43 -12.44 4.55 9.45
N THR A 44 -11.67 4.60 8.37
CA THR A 44 -10.42 5.38 8.29
C THR A 44 -10.67 6.85 8.60
N THR A 45 -9.80 7.45 9.41
CA THR A 45 -9.88 8.87 9.77
C THR A 45 -8.89 9.66 8.93
N GLN A 46 -9.36 10.52 8.02
CA GLN A 46 -8.51 11.17 7.01
C GLN A 46 -8.72 12.68 6.95
N ALA A 47 -9.97 13.13 6.77
CA ALA A 47 -10.29 14.55 6.61
C ALA A 47 -10.63 15.24 7.94
N ILE A 48 -10.20 16.50 8.11
CA ILE A 48 -10.60 17.35 9.24
C ILE A 48 -10.92 18.78 8.83
N PHE A 49 -11.89 19.38 9.51
CA PHE A 49 -12.23 20.79 9.36
C PHE A 49 -12.68 21.38 10.69
N LEU A 50 -12.15 22.55 11.06
CA LEU A 50 -12.46 23.23 12.31
C LEU A 50 -13.21 24.53 12.04
N ASP A 51 -14.44 24.62 12.53
CA ASP A 51 -15.25 25.84 12.53
C ASP A 51 -15.47 26.33 13.97
N GLU A 52 -14.70 27.33 14.37
CA GLU A 52 -14.62 27.87 15.73
C GLU A 52 -14.34 26.81 16.82
N GLN A 53 -15.40 26.22 17.39
CA GLN A 53 -15.35 25.21 18.45
C GLN A 53 -15.99 23.88 18.01
N THR A 54 -16.32 23.75 16.73
CA THR A 54 -16.90 22.53 16.15
C THR A 54 -15.89 21.90 15.21
N LEU A 55 -15.44 20.70 15.54
CA LEU A 55 -14.51 19.92 14.71
C LEU A 55 -15.31 18.88 13.92
N TYR A 56 -15.17 18.92 12.61
CA TYR A 56 -15.74 17.95 11.67
C TYR A 56 -14.64 16.99 11.24
N VAL A 57 -14.90 15.70 11.34
CA VAL A 57 -13.90 14.64 11.09
C VAL A 57 -14.49 13.64 10.11
N GLY A 58 -13.84 13.43 8.98
CA GLY A 58 -14.18 12.36 8.04
C GLY A 58 -13.74 11.02 8.62
N VAL A 59 -14.71 10.15 8.92
CA VAL A 59 -14.51 8.80 9.45
C VAL A 59 -15.17 7.82 8.48
N GLY A 60 -14.35 7.22 7.61
CA GLY A 60 -14.80 6.42 6.48
C GLY A 60 -15.73 7.20 5.54
N MET A 61 -17.01 6.82 5.47
CA MET A 61 -17.99 7.43 4.55
C MET A 61 -18.99 8.35 5.27
N HIS A 62 -18.67 8.85 6.46
CA HIS A 62 -19.48 9.87 7.13
C HIS A 62 -18.61 10.88 7.87
N ILE A 63 -19.20 12.03 8.18
CA ILE A 63 -18.55 13.07 8.99
C ILE A 63 -19.06 12.93 10.42
N GLU A 64 -18.14 12.80 11.37
CA GLU A 64 -18.41 12.91 12.80
C GLU A 64 -18.16 14.35 13.27
N VAL A 65 -19.03 14.85 14.14
CA VAL A 65 -19.05 16.24 14.57
C VAL A 65 -18.75 16.31 16.05
N PHE A 66 -17.72 17.02 16.45
CA PHE A 66 -17.27 17.16 17.84
C PHE A 66 -17.38 18.61 18.32
N ASP A 67 -17.84 18.80 19.55
CA ASP A 67 -17.63 20.03 20.31
C ASP A 67 -16.24 19.97 20.96
N VAL A 68 -15.39 20.91 20.59
CA VAL A 68 -14.01 21.07 21.09
C VAL A 68 -13.83 22.31 21.94
N SER A 69 -14.93 22.87 22.47
CA SER A 69 -14.88 23.98 23.46
C SER A 69 -14.01 23.64 24.68
N ASN A 70 -13.89 22.35 25.01
CA ASN A 70 -12.85 21.81 25.86
C ASN A 70 -11.95 20.86 25.06
N ILE A 71 -10.82 21.37 24.56
CA ILE A 71 -9.87 20.60 23.75
C ILE A 71 -9.30 19.36 24.44
N GLN A 72 -9.33 19.32 25.78
CA GLN A 72 -8.84 18.18 26.56
C GLN A 72 -9.86 17.05 26.67
N ALA A 73 -11.12 17.33 26.33
CA ALA A 73 -12.19 16.34 26.30
C ALA A 73 -13.22 16.71 25.20
N PRO A 74 -12.87 16.51 23.92
CA PRO A 74 -13.82 16.64 22.82
C PRO A 74 -15.08 15.80 23.05
N VAL A 75 -16.23 16.29 22.61
CA VAL A 75 -17.53 15.62 22.78
C VAL A 75 -18.18 15.39 21.42
N LEU A 76 -18.42 14.13 21.06
CA LEU A 76 -19.18 13.77 19.86
C LEU A 76 -20.63 14.30 19.96
N LEU A 77 -21.01 15.18 19.05
CA LEU A 77 -22.35 15.77 18.91
C LEU A 77 -23.27 14.92 18.04
N GLY A 78 -22.74 14.31 16.99
CA GLY A 78 -23.50 13.52 16.02
C GLY A 78 -22.68 13.18 14.78
N SER A 79 -23.35 12.63 13.77
CA SER A 79 -22.73 12.27 12.49
C SER A 79 -23.64 12.62 11.31
N SER A 80 -23.03 12.79 10.13
CA SER A 80 -23.74 12.94 8.87
C SER A 80 -24.42 11.61 8.45
N PRO A 81 -25.30 11.64 7.44
CA PRO A 81 -25.68 10.44 6.71
C PRO A 81 -24.45 9.81 6.05
N ILE A 82 -24.59 8.54 5.64
CA ILE A 82 -23.59 7.87 4.79
C ILE A 82 -23.49 8.61 3.45
N LEU A 83 -22.26 8.99 3.12
CA LEU A 83 -21.84 9.59 1.87
C LEU A 83 -21.45 8.49 0.87
N PRO A 84 -21.44 8.77 -0.44
CA PRO A 84 -21.23 7.75 -1.45
C PRO A 84 -19.79 7.23 -1.58
N ASN A 85 -18.80 7.88 -0.93
CA ASN A 85 -17.40 7.47 -0.92
C ASN A 85 -16.67 8.01 0.33
N PHE A 86 -15.39 7.66 0.45
CA PHE A 86 -14.47 8.21 1.46
C PHE A 86 -14.30 9.72 1.30
N ILE A 87 -14.04 10.39 2.41
CA ILE A 87 -13.98 11.84 2.49
C ILE A 87 -12.51 12.28 2.49
N GLU A 88 -12.10 13.00 1.46
CA GLU A 88 -10.72 13.47 1.27
C GLU A 88 -10.49 14.85 1.93
N SER A 89 -11.49 15.73 1.83
CA SER A 89 -11.46 17.08 2.39
C SER A 89 -12.86 17.56 2.78
N ILE A 90 -12.90 18.45 3.77
CA ILE A 90 -14.12 19.08 4.27
C ILE A 90 -13.88 20.60 4.34
N THR A 91 -14.80 21.38 3.82
CA THR A 91 -14.79 22.84 3.96
C THR A 91 -16.19 23.36 4.27
N GLY A 92 -16.29 24.55 4.86
CA GLY A 92 -17.56 25.15 5.28
C GLY A 92 -17.71 26.59 4.84
N ASP A 93 -18.96 27.03 4.63
CA ASP A 93 -19.27 28.44 4.33
C ASP A 93 -19.27 29.35 5.58
N GLY A 94 -18.94 28.79 6.75
CA GLY A 94 -18.95 29.46 8.06
C GLY A 94 -20.37 29.77 8.56
N SER A 95 -21.40 29.14 8.01
CA SER A 95 -22.79 29.41 8.39
C SER A 95 -23.72 28.19 8.37
N GLN A 96 -24.09 27.66 7.20
CA GLN A 96 -25.14 26.65 7.06
C GLN A 96 -24.67 25.41 6.29
N TYR A 97 -23.67 25.51 5.42
CA TYR A 97 -23.31 24.40 4.55
C TYR A 97 -21.86 23.95 4.74
N LEU A 98 -21.69 22.63 4.79
CA LEU A 98 -20.41 21.97 4.54
C LEU A 98 -20.38 21.40 3.13
N TYR A 99 -19.20 21.39 2.56
CA TYR A 99 -18.87 20.77 1.28
C TYR A 99 -17.80 19.73 1.55
N ALA A 100 -18.09 18.49 1.20
CA ALA A 100 -17.19 17.36 1.34
C ALA A 100 -16.71 16.90 -0.04
N ALA A 101 -15.39 16.80 -0.20
CA ALA A 101 -14.76 16.09 -1.30
C ALA A 101 -14.89 14.59 -1.01
N CYS A 102 -15.64 13.87 -1.84
CA CYS A 102 -15.87 12.43 -1.68
C CYS A 102 -15.18 11.65 -2.81
N GLY A 103 -13.91 11.97 -3.09
CA GLY A 103 -13.08 11.31 -4.10
C GLY A 103 -13.83 11.10 -5.42
N ALA A 104 -14.03 9.84 -5.78
CA ALA A 104 -14.71 9.41 -7.01
C ALA A 104 -16.19 9.81 -7.15
N SER A 105 -16.83 10.30 -6.09
CA SER A 105 -18.23 10.78 -6.12
C SER A 105 -18.34 12.31 -6.19
N GLY A 106 -17.21 13.01 -6.38
CA GLY A 106 -17.17 14.45 -6.50
C GLY A 106 -17.55 15.16 -5.19
N VAL A 107 -18.42 16.16 -5.28
CA VAL A 107 -18.77 17.05 -4.17
C VAL A 107 -20.11 16.67 -3.55
N GLN A 108 -20.15 16.55 -2.22
CA GLN A 108 -21.38 16.41 -1.44
C GLN A 108 -21.60 17.66 -0.59
N VAL A 109 -22.83 18.18 -0.57
CA VAL A 109 -23.19 19.39 0.18
C VAL A 109 -24.11 19.01 1.33
N LEU A 110 -23.75 19.38 2.56
CA LEU A 110 -24.48 19.07 3.79
C LEU A 110 -25.01 20.35 4.44
N ASP A 111 -26.28 20.38 4.80
CA ASP A 111 -26.87 21.39 5.69
C ASP A 111 -26.53 21.06 7.14
N ILE A 112 -25.81 21.97 7.81
CA ILE A 112 -25.36 21.89 9.20
C ILE A 112 -26.09 22.87 10.14
N SER A 113 -27.27 23.36 9.75
CA SER A 113 -28.13 24.15 10.65
C SER A 113 -28.47 23.43 11.97
N ASN A 114 -28.36 22.10 11.99
CA ASN A 114 -28.27 21.30 13.20
C ASN A 114 -26.97 20.46 13.19
N PRO A 115 -25.90 20.86 13.92
CA PRO A 115 -24.61 20.16 13.88
C PRO A 115 -24.66 18.76 14.47
N SER A 116 -25.65 18.44 15.30
CA SER A 116 -25.83 17.07 15.84
C SER A 116 -26.49 16.12 14.83
N SER A 117 -26.93 16.61 13.67
CA SER A 117 -27.59 15.83 12.62
C SER A 117 -27.49 16.56 11.27
N PRO A 118 -26.29 16.66 10.66
CA PRO A 118 -26.14 17.16 9.29
C PRO A 118 -27.05 16.43 8.30
N ALA A 119 -27.45 17.08 7.21
CA ALA A 119 -28.33 16.49 6.19
C ALA A 119 -27.86 16.77 4.77
N LEU A 120 -27.94 15.79 3.87
CA LEU A 120 -27.60 15.98 2.45
C LEU A 120 -28.52 17.01 1.80
N ALA A 121 -27.91 18.08 1.28
CA ALA A 121 -28.58 19.21 0.62
C ALA A 121 -28.43 19.16 -0.91
N GLY A 122 -27.29 18.71 -1.42
CA GLY A 122 -26.98 18.63 -2.85
C GLY A 122 -25.72 17.82 -3.14
N SER A 123 -25.46 17.54 -4.41
CA SER A 123 -24.25 16.85 -4.86
C SER A 123 -23.88 17.22 -6.29
N TYR A 124 -22.62 16.98 -6.66
CA TYR A 124 -22.13 17.14 -8.03
C TYR A 124 -21.03 16.11 -8.32
N ASP A 125 -21.26 15.25 -9.31
CA ASP A 125 -20.28 14.29 -9.82
C ASP A 125 -19.38 14.97 -10.87
N THR A 126 -18.09 15.05 -10.58
CA THR A 126 -17.08 15.66 -11.45
C THR A 126 -16.58 14.71 -12.54
N LEU A 127 -16.89 13.41 -12.43
CA LEU A 127 -16.26 12.31 -13.17
C LEU A 127 -14.73 12.24 -12.95
N GLY A 128 -14.22 12.91 -11.92
CA GLY A 128 -12.82 12.89 -11.52
C GLY A 128 -12.61 12.13 -10.21
N TYR A 129 -11.60 12.57 -9.47
CA TYR A 129 -11.36 12.16 -8.10
C TYR A 129 -11.11 13.45 -7.31
N THR A 130 -12.14 13.95 -6.64
CA THR A 130 -12.05 15.24 -5.95
C THR A 130 -11.31 15.08 -4.63
N GLU A 131 -10.17 15.75 -4.52
CA GLU A 131 -9.23 15.72 -3.39
C GLU A 131 -9.51 16.86 -2.42
N ASP A 132 -9.67 18.09 -2.94
CA ASP A 132 -9.86 19.29 -2.13
C ASP A 132 -10.87 20.30 -2.71
N ILE A 133 -11.44 21.13 -1.82
CA ILE A 133 -12.44 22.15 -2.13
C ILE A 133 -12.09 23.47 -1.45
N TYR A 134 -11.98 24.53 -2.25
CA TYR A 134 -11.88 25.91 -1.78
C TYR A 134 -13.14 26.70 -2.14
N LEU A 135 -13.74 27.38 -1.16
CA LEU A 135 -14.93 28.21 -1.38
C LEU A 135 -14.55 29.68 -1.62
N LYS A 136 -15.04 30.25 -2.74
CA LYS A 136 -14.86 31.67 -3.08
C LYS A 136 -16.14 32.29 -3.62
N ASP A 137 -16.69 33.25 -2.88
CA ASP A 137 -17.96 33.92 -3.20
C ASP A 137 -19.09 32.87 -3.38
N ASN A 138 -19.63 32.75 -4.60
CA ASN A 138 -20.63 31.74 -4.97
C ASN A 138 -20.03 30.56 -5.76
N HIS A 139 -18.73 30.30 -5.63
CA HIS A 139 -18.06 29.21 -6.35
C HIS A 139 -17.37 28.24 -5.40
N ALA A 140 -17.43 26.97 -5.75
CA ALA A 140 -16.52 25.94 -5.25
C ALA A 140 -15.45 25.70 -6.31
N ILE A 141 -14.20 25.87 -5.94
CA ILE A 141 -13.05 25.53 -6.77
C ILE A 141 -12.53 24.20 -6.25
N LEU A 142 -12.23 23.26 -7.14
CA LEU A 142 -11.92 21.88 -6.79
C LEU A 142 -10.53 21.51 -7.30
N ALA A 143 -9.75 20.83 -6.47
CA ALA A 143 -8.68 19.95 -6.91
C ALA A 143 -9.32 18.61 -7.28
N ASP A 144 -9.61 18.39 -8.57
CA ASP A 144 -10.34 17.21 -9.06
C ASP A 144 -9.39 16.12 -9.57
N GLY A 145 -8.27 15.93 -8.86
CA GLY A 145 -7.29 14.88 -9.12
C GLY A 145 -6.92 14.81 -10.60
N PRO A 146 -7.26 13.72 -11.33
CA PRO A 146 -6.91 13.50 -12.72
C PRO A 146 -7.52 14.52 -13.72
N ASN A 147 -8.55 15.26 -13.32
CA ASN A 147 -9.20 16.29 -14.13
C ASN A 147 -8.67 17.70 -13.85
N GLY A 148 -7.62 17.84 -13.04
CA GLY A 148 -7.01 19.11 -12.70
C GLY A 148 -7.95 19.99 -11.87
N ILE A 149 -8.01 21.28 -12.20
CA ILE A 149 -8.82 22.23 -11.42
C ILE A 149 -10.19 22.39 -12.07
N GLN A 150 -11.25 22.22 -11.28
CA GLN A 150 -12.63 22.40 -11.71
C GLN A 150 -13.29 23.54 -10.93
N VAL A 151 -14.22 24.27 -11.56
CA VAL A 151 -14.95 25.38 -10.92
C VAL A 151 -16.45 25.13 -11.03
N LEU A 152 -17.15 25.14 -9.90
CA LEU A 152 -18.60 25.02 -9.80
C LEU A 152 -19.23 26.32 -9.29
N ASP A 153 -20.40 26.69 -9.82
CA ASP A 153 -21.33 27.65 -9.22
C ASP A 153 -22.16 26.95 -8.14
N ILE A 154 -22.08 27.46 -6.92
CA ILE A 154 -22.77 26.96 -5.72
C ILE A 154 -23.77 27.99 -5.16
N SER A 155 -24.18 28.97 -5.95
CA SER A 155 -25.23 29.94 -5.56
C SER A 155 -26.56 29.28 -5.17
N VAL A 156 -26.79 28.05 -5.63
CA VAL A 156 -27.84 27.15 -5.16
C VAL A 156 -27.16 25.87 -4.63
N PRO A 157 -26.88 25.77 -3.32
CA PRO A 157 -26.13 24.65 -2.74
C PRO A 157 -26.76 23.27 -3.00
N SER A 158 -28.08 23.22 -3.21
CA SER A 158 -28.79 21.99 -3.54
C SER A 158 -28.61 21.52 -4.99
N SER A 159 -28.00 22.34 -5.86
CA SER A 159 -27.79 22.02 -7.27
C SER A 159 -26.55 22.74 -7.82
N PRO A 160 -25.34 22.35 -7.40
CA PRO A 160 -24.10 22.91 -7.96
C PRO A 160 -24.03 22.74 -9.48
N GLN A 161 -23.40 23.66 -10.20
CA GLN A 161 -23.28 23.62 -11.67
C GLN A 161 -21.84 23.86 -12.11
N TRP A 162 -21.34 23.11 -13.10
CA TRP A 162 -20.01 23.34 -13.65
C TRP A 162 -19.91 24.66 -14.43
N VAL A 163 -18.77 25.34 -14.27
CA VAL A 163 -18.48 26.67 -14.85
C VAL A 163 -17.28 26.61 -15.79
N SER A 164 -16.14 26.10 -15.32
CA SER A 164 -14.89 26.10 -16.07
C SER A 164 -13.86 25.12 -15.47
N GLU A 165 -12.72 24.99 -16.14
CA GLU A 165 -11.60 24.12 -15.74
C GLU A 165 -10.24 24.81 -16.04
N ALA A 166 -9.18 24.35 -15.38
CA ALA A 166 -7.79 24.71 -15.68
C ALA A 166 -6.87 23.52 -15.45
N TYR A 167 -5.78 23.42 -16.22
CA TYR A 167 -4.84 22.30 -16.17
C TYR A 167 -5.54 20.93 -16.24
N SER A 168 -6.52 20.80 -17.14
CA SER A 168 -7.45 19.66 -17.17
C SER A 168 -6.82 18.27 -17.38
N LEU A 169 -5.50 18.18 -17.55
CA LEU A 169 -4.73 16.94 -17.70
C LEU A 169 -3.71 16.71 -16.57
N ALA A 170 -3.51 17.68 -15.68
CA ALA A 170 -2.63 17.55 -14.53
C ALA A 170 -3.37 16.92 -13.35
N TYR A 171 -2.64 16.19 -12.51
CA TYR A 171 -3.17 15.76 -11.23
C TYR A 171 -3.15 16.94 -10.26
N ALA A 172 -4.25 17.23 -9.56
CA ALA A 172 -4.31 18.27 -8.52
C ALA A 172 -4.79 17.67 -7.19
N TYR A 173 -3.99 17.84 -6.13
CA TYR A 173 -4.28 17.33 -4.78
C TYR A 173 -4.92 18.36 -3.86
N ASP A 174 -4.38 19.57 -3.87
CA ASP A 174 -4.77 20.61 -2.93
C ASP A 174 -4.71 21.99 -3.58
N ILE A 175 -5.48 22.95 -3.07
CA ILE A 175 -5.63 24.29 -3.64
C ILE A 175 -5.63 25.38 -2.59
N GLU A 176 -4.83 26.42 -2.85
CA GLU A 176 -4.72 27.58 -1.98
C GLU A 176 -4.83 28.90 -2.74
N MET A 177 -5.44 29.89 -2.09
CA MET A 177 -5.77 31.17 -2.74
C MET A 177 -4.99 32.35 -2.15
N SER A 178 -4.37 33.16 -3.02
CA SER A 178 -3.87 34.49 -2.67
C SER A 178 -4.56 35.55 -3.52
N GLY A 179 -5.65 36.11 -2.98
CA GLY A 179 -6.51 37.07 -3.67
C GLY A 179 -7.23 36.46 -4.89
N ASN A 180 -6.73 36.75 -6.10
CA ASN A 180 -7.28 36.19 -7.35
C ASN A 180 -6.40 35.12 -7.98
N THR A 181 -5.26 34.80 -7.36
CA THR A 181 -4.39 33.73 -7.83
C THR A 181 -4.67 32.48 -7.04
N LEU A 182 -4.88 31.39 -7.77
CA LEU A 182 -4.95 30.04 -7.24
C LEU A 182 -3.59 29.36 -7.45
N TYR A 183 -3.16 28.66 -6.41
CA TYR A 183 -2.07 27.71 -6.45
C TYR A 183 -2.63 26.32 -6.23
N ALA A 184 -2.15 25.32 -6.97
CA ALA A 184 -2.52 23.94 -6.74
C ALA A 184 -1.29 23.04 -6.58
N ALA A 185 -1.38 22.07 -5.67
CA ALA A 185 -0.41 21.01 -5.53
C ALA A 185 -0.57 20.03 -6.69
N GLY A 186 0.35 20.11 -7.66
CA GLY A 186 0.31 19.32 -8.90
C GLY A 186 0.96 17.94 -8.79
N GLY A 187 1.13 17.38 -7.60
CA GLY A 187 1.92 16.17 -7.38
C GLY A 187 3.37 16.33 -7.88
N GLY A 188 3.83 15.38 -8.70
CA GLY A 188 5.18 15.37 -9.28
C GLY A 188 5.48 16.50 -10.26
N SER A 189 4.46 17.24 -10.72
CA SER A 189 4.63 18.40 -11.60
C SER A 189 5.09 19.66 -10.88
N GLY A 190 4.88 19.74 -9.56
CA GLY A 190 5.14 20.95 -8.77
C GLY A 190 3.91 21.85 -8.63
N LEU A 191 4.13 23.14 -8.43
CA LEU A 191 3.07 24.11 -8.13
C LEU A 191 2.40 24.63 -9.41
N LEU A 192 1.10 24.38 -9.56
CA LEU A 192 0.29 24.91 -10.67
C LEU A 192 -0.18 26.33 -10.32
N VAL A 193 -0.06 27.29 -11.24
CA VAL A 193 -0.44 28.69 -11.01
C VAL A 193 -1.55 29.13 -11.96
N VAL A 194 -2.69 29.56 -11.41
CA VAL A 194 -3.86 30.00 -12.17
C VAL A 194 -4.29 31.41 -11.76
N ASP A 195 -4.57 32.26 -12.74
CA ASP A 195 -5.24 33.55 -12.53
C ASP A 195 -6.75 33.39 -12.68
N LEU A 196 -7.46 33.58 -11.57
CA LEU A 196 -8.92 33.50 -11.45
C LEU A 196 -9.55 34.89 -11.34
N SER A 197 -8.94 35.93 -11.94
CA SER A 197 -9.58 37.25 -12.07
C SER A 197 -10.90 37.18 -12.86
N ASN A 198 -11.05 36.20 -13.75
CA ASN A 198 -12.33 35.80 -14.35
C ASN A 198 -12.53 34.29 -14.15
N VAL A 199 -13.38 33.92 -13.19
CA VAL A 199 -13.66 32.52 -12.82
C VAL A 199 -14.30 31.71 -13.95
N ALA A 200 -14.92 32.34 -14.94
CA ALA A 200 -15.48 31.64 -16.11
C ALA A 200 -14.44 31.42 -17.22
N GLN A 201 -13.27 32.05 -17.12
CA GLN A 201 -12.16 31.96 -18.08
C GLN A 201 -10.83 31.99 -17.33
N PRO A 202 -10.53 30.92 -16.55
CA PRO A 202 -9.28 30.82 -15.83
C PRO A 202 -8.09 30.90 -16.79
N GLN A 203 -6.99 31.53 -16.35
CA GLN A 203 -5.76 31.59 -17.13
C GLN A 203 -4.64 30.81 -16.45
N GLU A 204 -4.22 29.72 -17.08
CA GLU A 204 -3.01 28.96 -16.73
C GLU A 204 -1.76 29.83 -16.93
N LYS A 205 -1.00 30.11 -15.87
CA LYS A 205 0.19 30.98 -15.93
C LYS A 205 1.50 30.22 -16.00
N GLY A 206 1.54 29.01 -15.50
CA GLY A 206 2.71 28.15 -15.55
C GLY A 206 2.74 27.13 -14.43
N VAL A 207 3.70 26.21 -14.55
CA VAL A 207 4.03 25.21 -13.53
C VAL A 207 5.39 25.56 -12.96
N VAL A 208 5.50 25.64 -11.63
CA VAL A 208 6.74 25.90 -10.92
C VAL A 208 7.24 24.59 -10.32
N SER A 209 8.32 24.06 -10.89
CA SER A 209 8.95 22.83 -10.41
C SER A 209 9.50 23.01 -8.99
N MET A 210 9.24 22.02 -8.14
CA MET A 210 9.74 21.90 -6.78
C MET A 210 10.19 20.45 -6.56
N ASP A 211 11.19 20.24 -5.71
CA ASP A 211 11.64 18.90 -5.37
C ASP A 211 10.56 18.16 -4.58
N GLY A 212 10.38 16.87 -4.85
CA GLY A 212 9.39 16.04 -4.17
C GLY A 212 8.11 15.78 -4.96
N PHE A 213 7.04 15.51 -4.23
CA PHE A 213 5.69 15.30 -4.75
C PHE A 213 4.70 16.04 -3.87
N LEU A 214 4.03 17.04 -4.44
CA LEU A 214 3.24 18.00 -3.67
C LEU A 214 1.86 17.43 -3.34
N TYR A 215 1.55 17.31 -2.05
CA TYR A 215 0.24 16.89 -1.54
C TYR A 215 -0.59 18.06 -1.02
N ALA A 216 0.00 18.94 -0.20
CA ALA A 216 -0.71 20.02 0.47
C ALA A 216 0.02 21.36 0.37
N LEU A 217 -0.71 22.46 0.54
CA LEU A 217 -0.28 23.85 0.47
C LEU A 217 -0.78 24.62 1.68
N ALA A 218 0.00 25.59 2.15
CA ALA A 218 -0.45 26.58 3.13
C ALA A 218 0.17 27.95 2.85
N ILE A 219 -0.59 29.02 3.05
CA ILE A 219 -0.13 30.39 2.76
C ILE A 219 -0.08 31.26 4.02
N SER A 220 1.06 31.92 4.23
CA SER A 220 1.22 32.96 5.26
C SER A 220 1.76 34.25 4.65
N GLY A 221 0.87 35.23 4.46
CA GLY A 221 1.21 36.54 3.90
C GLY A 221 1.71 36.46 2.46
N LYS A 222 3.04 36.47 2.27
CA LYS A 222 3.70 36.41 0.95
C LYS A 222 4.55 35.15 0.78
N SER A 223 4.39 34.18 1.67
CA SER A 223 5.08 32.91 1.63
C SER A 223 4.05 31.80 1.44
N LEU A 224 4.38 30.89 0.54
CA LEU A 224 3.68 29.63 0.35
C LEU A 224 4.59 28.51 0.86
N TYR A 225 3.99 27.58 1.60
CA TYR A 225 4.60 26.36 2.10
C TYR A 225 3.87 25.18 1.47
N SER A 226 4.57 24.08 1.25
CA SER A 226 3.96 22.89 0.66
C SER A 226 4.52 21.61 1.26
N ALA A 227 3.68 20.60 1.42
CA ALA A 227 4.07 19.24 1.79
C ALA A 227 4.51 18.49 0.54
N ASN A 228 5.82 18.22 0.39
CA ASN A 228 6.41 17.68 -0.84
C ASN A 228 6.80 16.20 -0.71
N ALA A 229 6.15 15.42 0.15
CA ALA A 229 6.50 14.03 0.41
C ALA A 229 7.99 13.87 0.77
N TRP A 230 8.74 13.02 0.04
CA TRP A 230 10.19 12.83 0.19
C TRP A 230 11.04 14.09 -0.06
N GLY A 231 10.45 15.16 -0.62
CA GLY A 231 11.09 16.48 -0.76
C GLY A 231 11.07 17.31 0.52
N GLY A 232 10.36 16.87 1.57
CA GLY A 232 10.16 17.63 2.80
C GLY A 232 9.16 18.77 2.62
N VAL A 233 9.43 19.94 3.22
CA VAL A 233 8.56 21.11 3.10
C VAL A 233 9.09 22.06 2.03
N GLY A 234 8.37 22.18 0.92
CA GLY A 234 8.65 23.17 -0.11
C GLY A 234 8.30 24.59 0.35
N MET A 235 8.99 25.58 -0.20
CA MET A 235 8.75 27.00 0.12
C MET A 235 8.82 27.87 -1.13
N ALA A 236 7.96 28.88 -1.22
CA ALA A 236 8.01 29.88 -2.27
C ALA A 236 7.66 31.30 -1.79
N ASP A 237 8.33 32.31 -2.37
CA ASP A 237 7.95 33.72 -2.28
C ASP A 237 6.91 34.03 -3.37
N ILE A 238 5.71 34.41 -2.93
CA ILE A 238 4.56 34.78 -3.76
C ILE A 238 4.30 36.30 -3.74
N SER A 239 5.34 37.11 -3.46
CA SER A 239 5.25 38.59 -3.55
C SER A 239 4.77 39.09 -4.91
N ASP A 240 5.12 38.38 -5.98
CA ASP A 240 4.46 38.47 -7.29
C ASP A 240 3.62 37.20 -7.47
N PRO A 241 2.29 37.26 -7.28
CA PRO A 241 1.50 36.05 -7.11
C PRO A 241 1.47 35.21 -8.39
N LEU A 242 1.57 35.80 -9.58
CA LEU A 242 1.55 35.05 -10.83
C LEU A 242 2.93 34.49 -11.21
N VAL A 243 3.98 34.83 -10.45
CA VAL A 243 5.35 34.36 -10.70
C VAL A 243 6.03 33.98 -9.37
N PRO A 244 5.61 32.85 -8.74
CA PRO A 244 6.23 32.37 -7.52
C PRO A 244 7.72 32.11 -7.69
N LYS A 245 8.49 32.37 -6.63
CA LYS A 245 9.93 32.09 -6.58
C LYS A 245 10.21 31.03 -5.54
N VAL A 246 10.65 29.86 -5.99
CA VAL A 246 11.06 28.76 -5.11
C VAL A 246 12.21 29.20 -4.20
N LEU A 247 12.08 28.87 -2.93
CA LEU A 247 13.07 29.05 -1.87
C LEU A 247 13.63 27.68 -1.46
N ASP A 248 14.66 27.66 -0.62
CA ASP A 248 15.23 26.41 -0.11
C ASP A 248 14.20 25.63 0.73
N ALA A 249 14.00 24.35 0.40
CA ALA A 249 13.09 23.48 1.13
C ALA A 249 13.61 23.16 2.55
N LEU A 250 12.70 22.83 3.46
CA LEU A 250 13.04 22.26 4.77
C LEU A 250 13.04 20.73 4.66
N THR A 251 14.17 20.10 4.96
CA THR A 251 14.26 18.65 4.97
C THR A 251 13.47 18.07 6.14
N THR A 252 12.69 17.02 5.87
CA THR A 252 12.09 16.17 6.89
C THR A 252 12.73 14.78 6.91
N ASN A 253 12.39 13.94 7.89
CA ASN A 253 12.95 12.58 7.98
C ASN A 253 12.07 11.62 7.19
N GLY A 254 10.75 11.81 7.26
CA GLY A 254 9.75 11.05 6.52
C GLY A 254 9.25 11.81 5.29
N TRP A 255 8.07 11.43 4.81
CA TRP A 255 7.38 12.16 3.76
C TRP A 255 6.44 13.19 4.38
N ALA A 256 6.60 14.46 4.03
CA ALA A 256 5.64 15.50 4.39
C ALA A 256 4.32 15.28 3.64
N MET A 257 3.25 14.95 4.36
CA MET A 257 1.92 14.62 3.82
C MET A 257 0.98 15.81 3.83
N ASP A 258 1.05 16.64 4.88
CA ASP A 258 0.16 17.79 5.07
C ASP A 258 0.87 18.94 5.80
N VAL A 259 0.37 20.17 5.60
CA VAL A 259 0.83 21.38 6.27
C VAL A 259 -0.33 22.28 6.67
N ASP A 260 -0.27 22.83 7.88
CA ASP A 260 -1.22 23.87 8.32
C ASP A 260 -0.48 25.01 9.02
N ILE A 261 -1.06 26.21 8.98
CA ILE A 261 -0.45 27.41 9.55
C ILE A 261 -1.44 28.16 10.43
N GLU A 262 -1.02 28.38 11.67
CA GLU A 262 -1.65 29.36 12.55
C GLU A 262 -0.60 30.36 13.07
N ASN A 263 -0.84 31.65 12.84
CA ASN A 263 0.07 32.74 13.22
C ASN A 263 1.48 32.57 12.64
N THR A 264 2.44 32.15 13.47
CA THR A 264 3.85 31.88 13.10
C THR A 264 4.23 30.42 13.32
N GLY A 265 3.27 29.54 13.61
CA GLY A 265 3.48 28.10 13.71
C GLY A 265 3.10 27.44 12.38
N LEU A 266 4.03 26.71 11.79
CA LEU A 266 3.79 25.82 10.65
C LEU A 266 3.80 24.39 11.18
N LEU A 267 2.62 23.78 11.20
CA LEU A 267 2.40 22.38 11.51
C LEU A 267 2.69 21.54 10.26
N VAL A 268 3.40 20.43 10.42
CA VAL A 268 3.74 19.51 9.32
C VAL A 268 3.47 18.09 9.78
N MET A 269 2.69 17.36 9.00
CA MET A 269 2.48 15.92 9.15
C MET A 269 3.59 15.19 8.37
N ASP A 270 4.58 14.62 9.06
CA ASP A 270 5.74 13.94 8.46
C ASP A 270 5.55 12.43 8.35
N GLY A 271 4.34 12.01 7.96
CA GLY A 271 4.03 10.61 7.69
C GLY A 271 4.26 9.70 8.89
N THR A 272 5.15 8.72 8.75
CA THR A 272 5.52 7.78 9.82
C THR A 272 6.60 8.30 10.78
N ASP A 273 7.13 9.51 10.56
CA ASP A 273 8.09 10.17 11.46
C ASP A 273 7.44 11.28 12.33
N GLY A 274 6.11 11.35 12.31
CA GLY A 274 5.29 12.10 13.26
C GLY A 274 5.04 13.56 12.93
N VAL A 275 4.73 14.34 13.97
CA VAL A 275 4.20 15.70 13.84
C VAL A 275 5.26 16.73 14.21
N ARG A 276 5.47 17.71 13.33
CA ARG A 276 6.48 18.76 13.49
C ARG A 276 5.84 20.12 13.55
N LEU A 277 6.33 20.98 14.45
CA LEU A 277 5.94 22.39 14.50
C LEU A 277 7.18 23.27 14.25
N TYR A 278 7.16 24.04 13.17
CA TYR A 278 8.19 25.01 12.83
C TYR A 278 7.77 26.44 13.21
N ASP A 279 8.72 27.23 13.68
CA ASP A 279 8.56 28.69 13.85
C ASP A 279 8.96 29.40 12.56
N ILE A 280 7.98 30.04 11.91
CA ILE A 280 8.13 30.76 10.63
C ILE A 280 8.17 32.29 10.79
N SER A 281 8.42 32.80 12.00
CA SER A 281 8.51 34.25 12.27
C SER A 281 9.69 34.94 11.56
N ASN A 282 10.69 34.18 11.13
CA ASN A 282 11.86 34.65 10.39
C ASN A 282 11.96 33.96 9.02
N SER A 283 12.77 34.51 8.11
CA SER A 283 12.98 33.97 6.76
C SER A 283 13.62 32.57 6.70
N SER A 284 14.04 32.01 7.84
CA SER A 284 14.63 30.68 7.94
C SER A 284 13.87 29.90 9.01
N PRO A 285 12.82 29.16 8.63
CA PRO A 285 12.02 28.38 9.57
C PRO A 285 12.87 27.49 10.46
N GLN A 286 12.51 27.37 11.73
CA GLN A 286 13.24 26.55 12.70
C GLN A 286 12.30 25.51 13.31
N LEU A 287 12.72 24.25 13.35
CA LEU A 287 11.97 23.21 14.06
C LEU A 287 11.90 23.59 15.55
N SER A 288 10.68 23.69 16.07
CA SER A 288 10.43 24.10 17.45
C SER A 288 9.97 22.95 18.34
N ILE A 289 9.23 21.99 17.79
CA ILE A 289 8.68 20.81 18.47
C ILE A 289 8.61 19.65 17.48
N LEU A 290 8.88 18.43 17.95
CA LEU A 290 8.67 17.17 17.26
C LEU A 290 7.93 16.22 18.21
N TYR A 291 6.88 15.57 17.72
CA TYR A 291 6.15 14.51 18.40
C TYR A 291 6.20 13.25 17.51
N GLU A 292 6.94 12.22 17.95
CA GLU A 292 7.27 11.04 17.14
C GLU A 292 6.35 9.83 17.39
N ASP A 293 5.53 9.86 18.46
CA ASP A 293 4.71 8.72 18.89
C ASP A 293 3.37 8.70 18.13
N THR A 294 3.45 8.45 16.83
CA THR A 294 2.34 8.38 15.86
C THR A 294 2.42 7.11 15.03
N GLY A 295 1.35 6.77 14.33
CA GLY A 295 1.37 5.85 13.19
C GLY A 295 1.70 6.63 11.91
N PHE A 296 0.85 6.49 10.90
CA PHE A 296 0.90 7.29 9.67
C PHE A 296 -0.04 8.50 9.81
N THR A 297 0.50 9.72 9.91
CA THR A 297 -0.31 10.95 9.99
C THR A 297 -0.78 11.42 8.62
N TYR A 298 -2.07 11.78 8.50
CA TYR A 298 -2.70 12.29 7.28
C TYR A 298 -2.78 13.82 7.27
N GLN A 299 -3.76 14.39 7.97
CA GLN A 299 -4.03 15.83 8.03
C GLN A 299 -3.88 16.38 9.45
N GLY A 300 -3.56 17.67 9.58
CA GLY A 300 -3.47 18.33 10.88
C GLY A 300 -3.94 19.78 10.89
N ILE A 301 -4.61 20.19 11.97
CA ILE A 301 -5.03 21.59 12.20
C ILE A 301 -4.41 22.11 13.50
N LEU A 302 -3.77 23.27 13.44
CA LEU A 302 -3.18 23.98 14.57
C LEU A 302 -4.17 25.00 15.15
N GLN A 303 -4.47 24.87 16.45
CA GLN A 303 -5.28 25.82 17.21
C GLN A 303 -4.54 26.25 18.48
N GLY A 304 -3.95 27.44 18.46
CA GLY A 304 -3.15 28.00 19.54
C GLY A 304 -1.89 27.18 19.85
N SER A 305 -1.94 26.42 20.94
CA SER A 305 -0.85 25.53 21.37
C SER A 305 -1.24 24.06 21.29
N HIS A 306 -2.29 23.75 20.53
CA HIS A 306 -2.81 22.39 20.40
C HIS A 306 -2.97 22.06 18.92
N ALA A 307 -2.83 20.79 18.57
CA ALA A 307 -3.09 20.32 17.21
C ALA A 307 -4.07 19.15 17.22
N PHE A 308 -5.00 19.15 16.28
CA PHE A 308 -5.82 17.99 15.94
C PHE A 308 -5.16 17.30 14.74
N VAL A 309 -4.95 15.99 14.83
CA VAL A 309 -4.21 15.23 13.81
C VAL A 309 -4.96 13.95 13.50
N THR A 310 -5.18 13.67 12.22
CA THR A 310 -5.69 12.38 11.76
C THR A 310 -4.54 11.41 11.52
N ASP A 311 -4.71 10.18 11.98
CA ASP A 311 -3.72 9.12 11.93
C ASP A 311 -4.37 7.81 11.47
N LYS A 312 -3.74 7.14 10.52
CA LYS A 312 -4.25 5.89 9.92
C LYS A 312 -4.43 4.76 10.94
N GLU A 313 -3.57 4.70 11.94
CA GLU A 313 -3.49 3.61 12.91
C GLU A 313 -4.03 4.03 14.28
N GLN A 314 -4.08 5.33 14.56
CA GLN A 314 -4.47 5.88 15.86
C GLN A 314 -5.73 6.76 15.84
N GLY A 315 -6.36 6.99 14.69
CA GLY A 315 -7.62 7.74 14.59
C GLY A 315 -7.41 9.25 14.70
N LEU A 316 -8.13 9.92 15.60
CA LEU A 316 -7.97 11.36 15.83
C LEU A 316 -7.17 11.62 17.11
N LEU A 317 -6.00 12.24 16.94
CA LEU A 317 -5.12 12.67 18.03
C LEU A 317 -5.33 14.15 18.36
N THR A 318 -5.30 14.49 19.64
CA THR A 318 -5.16 15.86 20.12
C THR A 318 -3.84 16.01 20.86
N LEU A 319 -2.96 16.84 20.32
CA LEU A 319 -1.61 17.07 20.82
C LEU A 319 -1.52 18.41 21.53
N ASP A 320 -0.78 18.48 22.63
CA ASP A 320 -0.47 19.70 23.37
C ASP A 320 0.99 20.08 23.19
N PHE A 321 1.20 21.28 22.67
CA PHE A 321 2.47 21.91 22.35
C PHE A 321 2.81 23.09 23.26
N SER A 322 2.08 23.28 24.36
CA SER A 322 2.33 24.35 25.34
C SER A 322 3.72 24.24 25.99
N ASN A 323 4.26 23.02 26.14
CA ASN A 323 5.63 22.77 26.56
C ASN A 323 6.48 22.17 25.43
N LYS A 324 7.33 23.00 24.83
CA LYS A 324 8.17 22.60 23.67
C LYS A 324 9.11 21.41 23.89
N ASN A 325 9.47 21.11 25.15
CA ASN A 325 10.38 19.99 25.46
C ASN A 325 9.65 18.70 25.84
N ASP A 326 8.31 18.75 25.88
CA ASP A 326 7.46 17.69 26.39
C ASP A 326 6.09 17.85 25.72
N PRO A 327 6.03 17.69 24.38
CA PRO A 327 4.76 17.60 23.67
C PRO A 327 4.04 16.32 24.10
N ARG A 328 2.73 16.38 24.24
CA ARG A 328 1.96 15.26 24.81
C ARG A 328 0.69 15.00 24.02
N LEU A 329 0.37 13.72 23.87
CA LEU A 329 -0.99 13.29 23.56
C LEU A 329 -1.90 13.61 24.74
N VAL A 330 -2.95 14.38 24.47
CA VAL A 330 -3.97 14.76 25.46
C VAL A 330 -5.21 13.89 25.33
N HIS A 331 -5.61 13.65 24.08
CA HIS A 331 -6.81 12.90 23.77
C HIS A 331 -6.57 12.07 22.50
N ASN A 332 -7.12 10.87 22.49
CA ASN A 332 -7.16 9.98 21.34
C ASN A 332 -8.60 9.48 21.20
N TYR A 333 -9.20 9.76 20.04
CA TYR A 333 -10.43 9.12 19.61
C TYR A 333 -10.08 8.04 18.57
N LEU A 334 -10.24 6.78 18.97
CA LEU A 334 -9.88 5.60 18.17
C LEU A 334 -11.13 4.87 17.67
N PRO A 335 -11.62 5.18 16.44
CA PRO A 335 -12.72 4.45 15.83
C PRO A 335 -12.32 3.02 15.46
N ILE A 336 -13.28 2.25 14.94
CA ILE A 336 -13.02 0.95 14.32
C ILE A 336 -12.31 1.19 12.98
N LEU A 337 -10.99 1.31 13.00
CA LEU A 337 -10.19 1.62 11.80
C LEU A 337 -10.13 0.44 10.84
N ASP A 338 -9.98 -0.79 11.36
CA ASP A 338 -9.93 -2.04 10.59
C ASP A 338 -10.81 -3.09 11.28
N ALA A 339 -12.01 -3.34 10.74
CA ALA A 339 -12.89 -4.38 11.26
C ALA A 339 -12.53 -5.74 10.65
N ARG A 340 -12.04 -6.68 11.48
CA ARG A 340 -11.54 -7.98 11.01
C ARG A 340 -12.57 -9.09 11.01
N ARG A 341 -13.30 -9.26 12.10
CA ARG A 341 -14.32 -10.30 12.25
C ARG A 341 -15.50 -9.76 13.04
N VAL A 342 -16.71 -10.23 12.73
CA VAL A 342 -17.94 -9.78 13.38
C VAL A 342 -18.83 -10.96 13.74
N THR A 343 -19.34 -10.98 14.97
CA THR A 343 -20.31 -11.98 15.41
C THR A 343 -21.46 -11.34 16.18
N MET A 344 -22.62 -12.01 16.19
CA MET A 344 -23.85 -11.49 16.80
C MET A 344 -24.25 -12.28 18.04
N SER A 345 -24.72 -11.58 19.07
CA SER A 345 -25.42 -12.16 20.22
C SER A 345 -26.66 -11.33 20.56
N GLY A 346 -27.84 -11.85 20.22
CA GLY A 346 -29.07 -11.05 20.31
C GLY A 346 -29.01 -9.82 19.41
N ASN A 347 -29.08 -8.63 20.01
CA ASN A 347 -28.94 -7.35 19.32
C ASN A 347 -27.52 -6.76 19.40
N ALA A 348 -26.58 -7.42 20.07
CA ALA A 348 -25.21 -6.95 20.16
C ALA A 348 -24.36 -7.54 19.03
N ALA A 349 -23.64 -6.69 18.28
CA ALA A 349 -22.54 -7.11 17.43
C ALA A 349 -21.22 -6.98 18.19
N TYR A 350 -20.43 -8.04 18.19
CA TYR A 350 -19.04 -8.01 18.66
C TYR A 350 -18.09 -7.94 17.48
N VAL A 351 -17.26 -6.90 17.46
CA VAL A 351 -16.28 -6.68 16.39
C VAL A 351 -14.89 -6.85 16.98
N ALA A 352 -14.10 -7.74 16.37
CA ALA A 352 -12.65 -7.74 16.55
C ALA A 352 -12.07 -6.75 15.54
N ALA A 353 -11.46 -5.68 16.03
CA ALA A 353 -11.10 -4.51 15.25
C ALA A 353 -9.56 -4.29 15.18
N GLY A 354 -8.78 -5.36 15.06
CA GLY A 354 -7.33 -5.27 14.97
C GLY A 354 -6.68 -4.56 16.16
N LEU A 355 -5.87 -3.53 15.89
CA LEU A 355 -5.25 -2.68 16.91
C LEU A 355 -6.26 -1.83 17.68
N SER A 356 -7.44 -1.57 17.11
CA SER A 356 -8.50 -0.87 17.84
C SER A 356 -9.01 -1.71 19.00
N GLY A 357 -8.87 -3.04 18.99
CA GLY A 357 -9.29 -3.95 20.08
C GLY A 357 -10.67 -4.58 19.84
N MET A 358 -11.41 -4.91 20.89
CA MET A 358 -12.77 -5.50 20.78
C MET A 358 -13.85 -4.44 21.02
N ARG A 359 -14.92 -4.45 20.22
CA ARG A 359 -16.10 -3.59 20.39
C ARG A 359 -17.37 -4.40 20.63
N ALA A 360 -18.31 -3.82 21.38
CA ALA A 360 -19.71 -4.25 21.39
C ALA A 360 -20.63 -3.11 20.91
N ILE A 361 -21.47 -3.41 19.93
CA ILE A 361 -22.34 -2.45 19.23
C ILE A 361 -23.80 -2.87 19.43
N ASP A 362 -24.64 -1.99 19.99
CA ASP A 362 -26.09 -2.18 20.03
C ASP A 362 -26.70 -1.92 18.65
N LEU A 363 -27.36 -2.93 18.11
CA LEU A 363 -28.10 -2.92 16.85
C LEU A 363 -29.61 -2.99 17.05
N SER A 364 -30.12 -2.60 18.21
CA SER A 364 -31.55 -2.40 18.45
C SER A 364 -32.18 -1.43 17.44
N SER A 365 -31.39 -0.49 16.90
CA SER A 365 -31.70 0.35 15.75
C SER A 365 -30.59 0.26 14.70
N PRO A 366 -30.69 -0.63 13.70
CA PRO A 366 -29.62 -0.84 12.71
C PRO A 366 -29.25 0.40 11.90
N ALA A 367 -30.14 1.39 11.73
CA ALA A 367 -29.82 2.65 11.05
C ALA A 367 -29.10 3.67 11.96
N LYS A 368 -28.95 3.35 13.26
CA LYS A 368 -28.29 4.17 14.29
C LYS A 368 -27.59 3.24 15.29
N PRO A 369 -26.60 2.45 14.84
CA PRO A 369 -25.83 1.59 15.73
C PRO A 369 -25.18 2.41 16.85
N GLN A 370 -25.06 1.84 18.04
CA GLN A 370 -24.42 2.51 19.17
C GLN A 370 -23.31 1.65 19.76
N GLU A 371 -22.10 2.17 19.81
CA GLU A 371 -21.03 1.52 20.57
C GLU A 371 -21.34 1.61 22.07
N THR A 372 -21.32 0.46 22.74
CA THR A 372 -21.67 0.32 24.16
C THR A 372 -20.49 -0.13 25.03
N PHE A 373 -19.49 -0.73 24.40
CA PHE A 373 -18.31 -1.25 25.08
C PHE A 373 -17.09 -1.28 24.16
N TRP A 374 -15.93 -0.93 24.71
CA TRP A 374 -14.62 -1.07 24.11
C TRP A 374 -13.66 -1.77 25.09
N PHE A 375 -12.94 -2.76 24.58
CA PHE A 375 -11.82 -3.38 25.27
C PHE A 375 -10.53 -3.16 24.48
N ASP A 376 -9.62 -2.38 25.06
CA ASP A 376 -8.25 -2.20 24.60
C ASP A 376 -7.42 -3.44 24.94
N THR A 377 -6.73 -3.95 23.94
CA THR A 377 -5.88 -5.14 24.02
C THR A 377 -4.45 -4.83 24.47
N GLU A 378 -4.12 -3.55 24.68
CA GLU A 378 -2.80 -3.04 25.06
C GLU A 378 -1.70 -3.43 24.05
N GLY A 379 -1.98 -3.22 22.76
CA GLY A 379 -1.09 -3.52 21.62
C GLY A 379 -1.25 -4.91 21.01
N GLY A 380 -2.09 -5.79 21.59
CA GLY A 380 -2.44 -7.07 20.98
C GLY A 380 -3.41 -6.90 19.81
N TYR A 381 -3.15 -7.54 18.68
CA TYR A 381 -4.00 -7.43 17.50
C TYR A 381 -5.25 -8.33 17.61
N ALA A 382 -6.43 -7.73 17.85
CA ALA A 382 -7.70 -8.44 17.99
C ALA A 382 -8.16 -9.05 16.65
N ASN A 383 -8.36 -10.38 16.62
CA ASN A 383 -8.61 -11.09 15.37
C ASN A 383 -10.04 -11.65 15.25
N LYS A 384 -10.50 -12.43 16.25
CA LYS A 384 -11.86 -13.01 16.24
C LYS A 384 -12.51 -12.93 17.62
N VAL A 385 -13.80 -12.58 17.64
CA VAL A 385 -14.69 -12.83 18.77
C VAL A 385 -15.60 -14.00 18.43
N LEU A 386 -15.56 -15.06 19.23
CA LEU A 386 -16.49 -16.18 19.15
C LEU A 386 -17.45 -16.12 20.33
N VAL A 387 -18.75 -16.30 20.09
CA VAL A 387 -19.78 -16.31 21.14
C VAL A 387 -20.38 -17.70 21.27
N GLU A 388 -20.45 -18.21 22.50
CA GLU A 388 -21.18 -19.42 22.86
C GLU A 388 -22.01 -19.19 24.13
N GLY A 389 -23.33 -19.26 23.99
CA GLY A 389 -24.25 -18.98 25.11
C GLY A 389 -24.06 -17.58 25.68
N ASN A 390 -23.69 -17.50 26.97
CA ASN A 390 -23.43 -16.25 27.68
C ASN A 390 -21.93 -15.95 27.81
N THR A 391 -21.07 -16.54 26.96
CA THR A 391 -19.62 -16.32 27.01
C THR A 391 -19.11 -15.86 25.65
N ALA A 392 -18.22 -14.87 25.64
CA ALA A 392 -17.46 -14.45 24.46
C ALA A 392 -15.96 -14.74 24.62
N TYR A 393 -15.31 -15.16 23.55
CA TYR A 393 -13.90 -15.51 23.49
C TYR A 393 -13.22 -14.64 22.46
N LEU A 394 -12.22 -13.86 22.88
CA LEU A 394 -11.43 -12.98 22.01
C LEU A 394 -10.06 -13.59 21.77
N SER A 395 -9.70 -13.78 20.49
CA SER A 395 -8.34 -14.09 20.07
C SER A 395 -7.54 -12.82 19.78
N THR A 396 -6.29 -12.78 20.23
CA THR A 396 -5.33 -11.70 19.96
C THR A 396 -3.99 -12.30 19.54
N HIS A 397 -3.33 -11.70 18.56
CA HIS A 397 -1.98 -12.09 18.10
C HIS A 397 -1.05 -10.87 18.06
N LEU A 398 0.26 -11.08 17.87
CA LEU A 398 1.34 -10.07 17.94
C LEU A 398 1.52 -9.44 19.34
N ALA A 399 2.73 -9.55 19.90
CA ALA A 399 3.20 -8.86 21.11
C ALA A 399 2.24 -8.86 22.33
N THR A 400 1.33 -9.84 22.45
CA THR A 400 0.28 -9.91 23.47
C THR A 400 0.70 -10.78 24.66
N GLN A 401 0.35 -10.36 25.87
CA GLN A 401 0.50 -11.17 27.09
C GLN A 401 -0.58 -12.25 27.22
N TYR A 402 -1.75 -12.03 26.61
CA TYR A 402 -2.93 -12.87 26.80
C TYR A 402 -3.62 -13.14 25.46
N PRO A 403 -3.13 -14.12 24.71
CA PRO A 403 -3.67 -14.40 23.39
C PRO A 403 -5.15 -14.79 23.35
N LEU A 404 -5.66 -15.44 24.41
CA LEU A 404 -7.09 -15.74 24.55
C LEU A 404 -7.64 -15.04 25.79
N ARG A 405 -8.71 -14.26 25.61
CA ARG A 405 -9.46 -13.59 26.68
C ARG A 405 -10.91 -14.02 26.66
N ILE A 406 -11.52 -14.16 27.83
CA ILE A 406 -12.86 -14.73 28.02
C ILE A 406 -13.73 -13.74 28.78
N PHE A 407 -14.91 -13.45 28.25
CA PHE A 407 -15.85 -12.48 28.80
C PHE A 407 -17.19 -13.14 29.14
N ASP A 408 -17.76 -12.80 30.30
CA ASP A 408 -19.18 -13.01 30.58
C ASP A 408 -20.00 -11.95 29.85
N ILE A 409 -20.96 -12.39 29.05
CA ILE A 409 -21.84 -11.55 28.25
C ILE A 409 -23.32 -11.77 28.62
N SER A 410 -23.58 -12.16 29.87
CA SER A 410 -24.94 -12.20 30.41
C SER A 410 -25.67 -10.85 30.28
N ASP A 411 -24.91 -9.74 30.26
CA ASP A 411 -25.31 -8.47 29.64
C ASP A 411 -24.51 -8.28 28.34
N PRO A 412 -25.10 -8.50 27.16
CA PRO A 412 -24.37 -8.52 25.90
C PRO A 412 -23.89 -7.12 25.43
N LEU A 413 -24.39 -6.04 26.04
CA LEU A 413 -23.91 -4.68 25.75
C LEU A 413 -22.81 -4.24 26.69
N HIS A 414 -22.55 -4.98 27.78
CA HIS A 414 -21.49 -4.67 28.74
C HIS A 414 -20.72 -5.93 29.15
N PRO A 415 -19.91 -6.51 28.23
CA PRO A 415 -19.06 -7.66 28.53
C PRO A 415 -18.15 -7.45 29.74
N GLN A 416 -17.94 -8.51 30.52
CA GLN A 416 -17.06 -8.51 31.68
C GLN A 416 -15.95 -9.53 31.52
N LEU A 417 -14.69 -9.11 31.56
CA LEU A 417 -13.54 -10.02 31.50
C LEU A 417 -13.55 -10.94 32.73
N VAL A 418 -13.61 -12.26 32.51
CA VAL A 418 -13.68 -13.28 33.58
C VAL A 418 -12.48 -14.24 33.59
N GLY A 419 -11.78 -14.40 32.46
CA GLY A 419 -10.62 -15.27 32.37
C GLY A 419 -9.72 -14.97 31.18
N GLN A 420 -8.50 -15.51 31.22
CA GLN A 420 -7.48 -15.29 30.19
C GLN A 420 -6.44 -16.41 30.21
N VAL A 421 -5.82 -16.66 29.05
CA VAL A 421 -4.72 -17.61 28.90
C VAL A 421 -3.42 -16.83 28.69
N PRO A 422 -2.42 -16.94 29.58
CA PRO A 422 -1.13 -16.30 29.40
C PRO A 422 -0.39 -16.84 28.17
N ASN A 423 0.38 -15.99 27.49
CA ASN A 423 1.21 -16.41 26.37
C ASN A 423 2.36 -17.30 26.86
N ASP A 424 2.39 -18.55 26.38
CA ASP A 424 3.54 -19.46 26.39
C ASP A 424 4.05 -19.59 24.94
N GLU A 425 5.18 -18.93 24.63
CA GLU A 425 5.76 -18.92 23.28
C GLU A 425 6.06 -20.32 22.74
N ALA A 426 6.40 -21.29 23.62
CA ALA A 426 6.66 -22.67 23.20
C ALA A 426 5.40 -23.41 22.75
N VAL A 427 4.22 -22.91 23.15
CA VAL A 427 2.92 -23.49 22.83
C VAL A 427 2.25 -22.71 21.72
N PHE A 428 2.25 -21.39 21.81
CA PHE A 428 1.49 -20.53 20.92
C PHE A 428 2.31 -19.98 19.77
N ASN A 429 3.56 -19.54 19.98
CA ASN A 429 4.40 -18.95 18.93
C ASN A 429 3.62 -18.02 17.94
N SER A 430 2.78 -17.12 18.47
CA SER A 430 1.84 -16.20 17.75
C SER A 430 0.49 -16.75 17.20
N ALA A 431 0.11 -17.98 17.58
CA ALA A 431 -1.06 -18.75 17.11
C ALA A 431 -2.48 -18.26 17.50
N PHE A 432 -3.06 -17.19 16.92
CA PHE A 432 -4.44 -16.75 17.30
C PHE A 432 -5.24 -16.07 16.18
N ARG A 433 -5.30 -16.69 14.98
CA ARG A 433 -5.99 -16.11 13.82
C ARG A 433 -7.50 -16.37 13.81
N SER A 434 -7.92 -17.53 14.30
CA SER A 434 -9.34 -17.90 14.40
C SER A 434 -9.62 -18.70 15.66
N LEU A 435 -10.87 -19.10 15.86
CA LEU A 435 -11.39 -19.87 16.98
C LEU A 435 -12.52 -20.77 16.48
N ALA A 436 -12.53 -22.01 16.98
CA ALA A 436 -13.65 -22.94 16.88
C ALA A 436 -14.04 -23.45 18.28
N TYR A 437 -15.32 -23.79 18.49
CA TYR A 437 -15.82 -24.27 19.77
C TYR A 437 -16.54 -25.61 19.60
N SER A 438 -16.24 -26.58 20.48
CA SER A 438 -17.06 -27.79 20.62
C SER A 438 -16.91 -28.38 22.02
N ASN A 439 -18.00 -28.90 22.58
CA ASN A 439 -18.03 -29.68 23.82
C ASN A 439 -17.34 -29.03 25.05
N GLY A 440 -17.32 -27.69 25.14
CA GLY A 440 -16.68 -26.96 26.25
C GLY A 440 -15.20 -26.69 26.04
N TYR A 441 -14.68 -26.89 24.83
CA TYR A 441 -13.30 -26.62 24.45
C TYR A 441 -13.24 -25.61 23.31
N ILE A 442 -12.25 -24.72 23.37
CA ILE A 442 -11.86 -23.83 22.28
C ILE A 442 -10.68 -24.46 21.54
N TYR A 443 -10.80 -24.55 20.23
CA TYR A 443 -9.73 -24.98 19.33
C TYR A 443 -9.20 -23.75 18.60
N VAL A 444 -7.88 -23.60 18.63
CA VAL A 444 -7.17 -22.44 18.09
C VAL A 444 -6.23 -22.91 16.98
N PRO A 445 -6.48 -22.54 15.71
CA PRO A 445 -5.51 -22.73 14.66
C PRO A 445 -4.33 -21.78 14.85
N GLY A 446 -3.12 -22.33 14.81
CA GLY A 446 -1.88 -21.65 15.13
C GLY A 446 -0.74 -21.97 14.19
N GLU A 447 0.19 -21.03 13.98
CA GLU A 447 1.22 -21.12 12.92
C GLU A 447 1.98 -22.46 12.78
N ASN A 448 2.14 -23.19 13.89
CA ASN A 448 2.77 -24.52 13.89
C ASN A 448 1.90 -25.65 14.46
N PHE A 449 0.78 -25.32 15.12
CA PHE A 449 -0.06 -26.29 15.82
C PHE A 449 -1.50 -25.82 15.91
N ASP A 450 -2.44 -26.77 15.89
CA ASP A 450 -3.76 -26.53 16.47
C ASP A 450 -3.74 -26.86 17.96
N ILE A 451 -4.39 -26.04 18.77
CA ILE A 451 -4.36 -26.12 20.24
C ILE A 451 -5.76 -26.27 20.79
N ALA A 452 -5.94 -27.12 21.80
CA ALA A 452 -7.20 -27.25 22.54
C ALA A 452 -7.09 -26.61 23.94
N VAL A 453 -8.09 -25.79 24.28
CA VAL A 453 -8.20 -25.10 25.57
C VAL A 453 -9.54 -25.48 26.23
N ASP A 454 -9.48 -26.03 27.43
CA ASP A 454 -10.64 -26.27 28.30
C ASP A 454 -11.16 -24.92 28.82
N VAL A 455 -12.42 -24.62 28.52
CA VAL A 455 -13.13 -23.41 28.94
C VAL A 455 -14.40 -23.70 29.73
N GLN A 456 -14.58 -24.93 30.22
CA GLN A 456 -15.76 -25.29 31.04
C GLN A 456 -15.82 -24.49 32.35
N ASP A 457 -14.65 -24.11 32.88
CA ASP A 457 -14.51 -23.06 33.89
C ASP A 457 -13.85 -21.83 33.25
N ALA A 458 -14.68 -20.90 32.77
CA ALA A 458 -14.24 -19.68 32.09
C ALA A 458 -13.29 -18.81 32.94
N THR A 459 -13.30 -18.94 34.26
CA THR A 459 -12.41 -18.17 35.16
C THR A 459 -11.02 -18.79 35.29
N ASN A 460 -10.85 -20.04 34.85
CA ASN A 460 -9.62 -20.79 34.95
C ASN A 460 -9.40 -21.68 33.71
N PRO A 461 -9.27 -21.07 32.51
CA PRO A 461 -9.07 -21.81 31.27
C PRO A 461 -7.73 -22.55 31.28
N LYS A 462 -7.68 -23.73 30.64
CA LYS A 462 -6.48 -24.59 30.64
C LYS A 462 -6.15 -25.12 29.26
N VAL A 463 -4.89 -24.95 28.85
CA VAL A 463 -4.35 -25.62 27.65
C VAL A 463 -4.27 -27.13 27.91
N MET A 464 -4.82 -27.93 27.01
CA MET A 464 -4.95 -29.39 27.18
C MET A 464 -3.98 -30.19 26.30
N GLY A 465 -3.94 -29.90 25.00
CA GLY A 465 -3.16 -30.63 24.01
C GLY A 465 -3.00 -29.82 22.73
N ASN A 466 -2.10 -30.28 21.86
CA ASN A 466 -1.85 -29.70 20.54
C ASN A 466 -1.58 -30.78 19.48
N ILE A 467 -1.67 -30.41 18.21
CA ILE A 467 -1.27 -31.25 17.07
C ILE A 467 -0.45 -30.43 16.07
N PRO A 468 0.73 -30.90 15.64
CA PRO A 468 1.62 -30.12 14.77
C PRO A 468 1.12 -30.10 13.33
N PHE A 469 0.66 -28.94 12.89
CA PHE A 469 0.29 -28.66 11.51
C PHE A 469 1.06 -27.47 10.97
N GLU A 470 1.37 -27.51 9.69
CA GLU A 470 2.04 -26.40 9.02
C GLU A 470 1.02 -25.28 8.74
N ASN A 471 1.17 -24.15 9.43
CA ASN A 471 0.42 -22.91 9.24
C ASN A 471 -1.11 -23.06 9.10
N PRO A 472 -1.82 -23.72 10.03
CA PRO A 472 -3.28 -23.66 10.08
C PRO A 472 -3.75 -22.22 10.36
N ILE A 473 -4.80 -21.81 9.63
CA ILE A 473 -5.23 -20.40 9.53
C ILE A 473 -6.66 -20.21 10.04
N ASN A 474 -7.56 -21.17 9.75
CA ASN A 474 -8.95 -21.13 10.17
C ASN A 474 -9.45 -22.54 10.51
N ALA A 475 -10.52 -22.61 11.31
CA ALA A 475 -11.07 -23.87 11.78
C ALA A 475 -12.55 -23.75 12.14
N ASP A 476 -13.24 -24.89 12.12
CA ASP A 476 -14.59 -25.06 12.64
C ASP A 476 -14.72 -26.45 13.30
N ALA A 477 -15.65 -26.61 14.24
CA ALA A 477 -15.75 -27.85 15.03
C ALA A 477 -17.20 -28.25 15.27
N GLN A 478 -17.49 -29.55 15.11
CA GLN A 478 -18.81 -30.11 15.38
C GLN A 478 -18.69 -31.49 16.04
N GLY A 479 -19.23 -31.61 17.25
CA GLY A 479 -19.16 -32.86 18.03
C GLY A 479 -17.69 -33.24 18.32
N ASN A 480 -17.27 -34.41 17.85
CA ASN A 480 -15.90 -34.91 18.05
C ASN A 480 -15.00 -34.70 16.82
N LEU A 481 -15.44 -33.91 15.84
CA LEU A 481 -14.67 -33.61 14.63
C LEU A 481 -14.31 -32.13 14.57
N LEU A 482 -13.02 -31.85 14.43
CA LEU A 482 -12.48 -30.53 14.09
C LEU A 482 -12.05 -30.56 12.61
N ILE A 483 -12.39 -29.50 11.89
CA ILE A 483 -11.83 -29.20 10.57
C ILE A 483 -10.98 -27.95 10.68
N THR A 484 -9.80 -28.01 10.09
CA THR A 484 -8.82 -26.91 10.08
C THR A 484 -8.19 -26.82 8.71
N VAL A 485 -7.72 -25.64 8.33
CA VAL A 485 -7.20 -25.39 6.99
C VAL A 485 -5.91 -24.58 7.00
N ASN A 486 -5.03 -24.92 6.07
CA ASN A 486 -3.94 -24.05 5.60
C ASN A 486 -4.09 -23.85 4.08
N ASN A 487 -3.18 -23.11 3.42
CA ASN A 487 -3.30 -22.79 1.98
C ASN A 487 -3.41 -24.02 1.04
N ASN A 488 -3.00 -25.21 1.49
CA ASN A 488 -2.82 -26.40 0.66
C ASN A 488 -3.70 -27.61 1.05
N GLU A 489 -4.29 -27.59 2.25
CA GLU A 489 -5.04 -28.73 2.75
C GLU A 489 -6.16 -28.31 3.72
N LEU A 490 -7.20 -29.13 3.70
CA LEU A 490 -8.21 -29.29 4.73
C LEU A 490 -7.81 -30.50 5.59
N GLN A 491 -7.53 -30.31 6.88
CA GLN A 491 -7.22 -31.39 7.80
C GLN A 491 -8.42 -31.72 8.69
N LEU A 492 -8.69 -33.02 8.89
CA LEU A 492 -9.77 -33.52 9.72
C LEU A 492 -9.18 -34.18 10.97
N VAL A 493 -9.62 -33.75 12.15
CA VAL A 493 -9.01 -34.12 13.43
C VAL A 493 -10.05 -34.70 14.39
N ASP A 494 -9.73 -35.83 15.01
CA ASP A 494 -10.51 -36.40 16.12
C ASP A 494 -10.18 -35.62 17.39
N VAL A 495 -11.22 -35.02 17.98
CA VAL A 495 -11.13 -34.23 19.20
C VAL A 495 -11.92 -34.83 20.35
N SER A 496 -12.22 -36.13 20.28
CA SER A 496 -12.88 -36.87 21.37
C SER A 496 -12.06 -36.94 22.66
N ASP A 497 -10.72 -36.82 22.57
CA ASP A 497 -9.79 -36.56 23.68
C ASP A 497 -9.01 -35.26 23.42
N PRO A 498 -9.43 -34.12 23.99
CA PRO A 498 -8.76 -32.83 23.80
C PRO A 498 -7.31 -32.77 24.31
N SER A 499 -6.86 -33.74 25.12
CA SER A 499 -5.46 -33.83 25.54
C SER A 499 -4.57 -34.61 24.56
N ALA A 500 -5.19 -35.29 23.58
CA ALA A 500 -4.52 -36.15 22.61
C ALA A 500 -5.20 -36.04 21.23
N LEU A 501 -5.14 -34.84 20.63
CA LEU A 501 -5.65 -34.56 19.29
C LEU A 501 -5.03 -35.50 18.26
N ALA A 502 -5.83 -36.05 17.35
CA ALA A 502 -5.36 -37.02 16.36
C ALA A 502 -5.86 -36.68 14.94
N GLU A 503 -4.92 -36.50 13.99
CA GLU A 503 -5.25 -36.36 12.57
C GLU A 503 -5.91 -37.65 12.07
N ILE A 504 -7.10 -37.52 11.47
CA ILE A 504 -7.83 -38.61 10.83
C ILE A 504 -7.42 -38.72 9.36
N SER A 505 -7.49 -37.59 8.64
CA SER A 505 -7.12 -37.51 7.23
C SER A 505 -6.90 -36.06 6.78
N LYS A 506 -6.46 -35.91 5.53
CA LYS A 506 -6.28 -34.63 4.84
C LYS A 506 -6.96 -34.66 3.47
N PHE A 507 -7.44 -33.51 3.03
CA PHE A 507 -8.02 -33.30 1.72
C PHE A 507 -7.36 -32.12 1.03
N ALA A 508 -6.88 -32.32 -0.20
CA ALA A 508 -6.14 -31.27 -0.91
C ALA A 508 -7.07 -30.10 -1.29
N ARG A 509 -6.59 -28.88 -1.04
CA ARG A 509 -7.15 -27.64 -1.55
C ARG A 509 -6.00 -26.74 -2.00
N THR A 510 -6.23 -25.72 -2.81
CA THR A 510 -5.17 -24.76 -3.14
C THR A 510 -5.84 -23.41 -3.24
N THR A 511 -5.54 -22.50 -2.32
CA THR A 511 -6.14 -21.17 -2.28
C THR A 511 -5.40 -20.29 -1.28
N THR A 512 -5.54 -18.97 -1.44
CA THR A 512 -5.18 -17.98 -0.42
C THR A 512 -6.34 -17.66 0.53
N GLY A 513 -7.51 -18.25 0.31
CA GLY A 513 -8.70 -18.07 1.15
C GLY A 513 -8.66 -18.86 2.45
N GLU A 514 -9.27 -18.26 3.48
CA GLU A 514 -9.31 -18.78 4.85
C GLU A 514 -10.66 -19.43 5.18
N GLY A 515 -11.71 -19.15 4.40
CA GLY A 515 -13.08 -19.49 4.79
C GLY A 515 -13.34 -20.99 4.87
N ILE A 516 -13.90 -21.46 5.99
CA ILE A 516 -14.33 -22.84 6.21
C ILE A 516 -15.49 -22.89 7.20
N VAL A 517 -16.48 -23.76 6.96
CA VAL A 517 -17.62 -23.96 7.86
C VAL A 517 -18.29 -25.33 7.63
N PHE A 518 -18.83 -25.93 8.69
CA PHE A 518 -19.77 -27.05 8.58
C PHE A 518 -21.14 -26.57 8.07
N LEU A 519 -21.60 -27.14 6.96
CA LEU A 519 -22.99 -26.97 6.50
C LEU A 519 -23.95 -27.87 7.30
N ASP A 520 -23.50 -29.08 7.60
CA ASP A 520 -24.19 -30.08 8.44
C ASP A 520 -23.18 -31.09 9.01
N GLU A 521 -23.65 -32.08 9.79
CA GLU A 521 -22.81 -33.12 10.42
C GLU A 521 -21.90 -33.92 9.45
N THR A 522 -22.17 -33.84 8.15
CA THR A 522 -21.51 -34.63 7.10
C THR A 522 -20.97 -33.80 5.94
N THR A 523 -21.18 -32.48 5.93
CA THR A 523 -20.85 -31.63 4.78
C THR A 523 -20.12 -30.37 5.23
N VAL A 524 -19.01 -30.07 4.55
CA VAL A 524 -18.16 -28.89 4.79
C VAL A 524 -18.13 -28.02 3.54
N VAL A 525 -18.16 -26.70 3.74
CA VAL A 525 -17.87 -25.73 2.70
C VAL A 525 -16.54 -25.07 3.03
N THR A 526 -15.63 -25.03 2.06
CA THR A 526 -14.31 -24.42 2.22
C THR A 526 -13.97 -23.56 1.01
N SER A 527 -13.17 -22.53 1.20
CA SER A 527 -12.54 -21.78 0.13
C SER A 527 -11.66 -22.66 -0.77
N SER A 528 -11.53 -22.26 -2.04
CA SER A 528 -10.78 -22.92 -3.11
C SER A 528 -10.16 -21.89 -4.07
N ASP A 529 -9.32 -22.32 -5.02
CA ASP A 529 -8.50 -21.47 -5.90
C ASP A 529 -9.31 -20.36 -6.61
N SER A 530 -10.56 -20.64 -6.94
CA SER A 530 -11.43 -19.69 -7.64
C SER A 530 -12.76 -19.43 -6.93
N GLY A 531 -12.91 -19.76 -5.65
CA GLY A 531 -14.15 -19.51 -4.91
C GLY A 531 -14.37 -20.51 -3.78
N ILE A 532 -15.43 -21.34 -3.86
CA ILE A 532 -15.75 -22.35 -2.82
C ILE A 532 -15.78 -23.78 -3.36
N MET A 533 -15.57 -24.73 -2.46
CA MET A 533 -15.68 -26.17 -2.66
C MET A 533 -16.56 -26.76 -1.56
N VAL A 534 -17.43 -27.71 -1.95
CA VAL A 534 -18.26 -28.47 -1.01
C VAL A 534 -17.69 -29.88 -0.87
N VAL A 535 -17.50 -30.35 0.36
CA VAL A 535 -16.82 -31.61 0.69
C VAL A 535 -17.70 -32.47 1.61
N ASP A 536 -17.91 -33.73 1.24
CA ASP A 536 -18.55 -34.74 2.09
C ASP A 536 -17.50 -35.33 3.04
N VAL A 537 -17.78 -35.20 4.33
CA VAL A 537 -16.98 -35.69 5.46
C VAL A 537 -17.74 -36.73 6.30
N SER A 538 -18.84 -37.31 5.79
CA SER A 538 -19.58 -38.40 6.46
C SER A 538 -18.71 -39.60 6.84
N ASN A 539 -17.62 -39.82 6.09
CA ASN A 539 -16.50 -40.66 6.49
C ASN A 539 -15.23 -39.79 6.59
N PRO A 540 -14.87 -39.29 7.79
CA PRO A 540 -13.72 -38.41 7.98
C PRO A 540 -12.38 -39.03 7.60
N ALA A 541 -12.29 -40.36 7.48
CA ALA A 541 -11.09 -41.06 7.01
C ALA A 541 -10.96 -41.07 5.47
N SER A 542 -12.00 -40.67 4.74
CA SER A 542 -12.03 -40.65 3.28
C SER A 542 -12.95 -39.54 2.74
N PRO A 543 -12.64 -38.26 3.01
CA PRO A 543 -13.43 -37.13 2.52
C PRO A 543 -13.47 -37.08 0.98
N ARG A 544 -14.56 -36.56 0.41
CA ARG A 544 -14.73 -36.42 -1.06
C ARG A 544 -15.30 -35.07 -1.44
N GLN A 545 -14.75 -34.44 -2.47
CA GLN A 545 -15.38 -33.27 -3.08
C GLN A 545 -16.73 -33.65 -3.71
N ILE A 546 -17.75 -32.84 -3.44
CA ILE A 546 -19.08 -32.91 -4.05
C ILE A 546 -19.15 -31.98 -5.26
N SER A 547 -18.76 -30.72 -5.09
CA SER A 547 -18.87 -29.66 -6.11
C SER A 547 -17.87 -28.52 -5.88
N ASN A 548 -17.81 -27.58 -6.80
CA ASN A 548 -17.11 -26.31 -6.69
C ASN A 548 -17.91 -25.18 -7.36
N LEU A 549 -17.73 -23.95 -6.89
CA LEU A 549 -18.30 -22.75 -7.50
C LEU A 549 -17.23 -21.66 -7.58
N ALA A 550 -17.08 -21.07 -8.75
CA ALA A 550 -16.22 -19.91 -8.91
C ALA A 550 -16.94 -18.62 -8.47
N VAL A 551 -16.27 -17.75 -7.73
CA VAL A 551 -16.78 -16.43 -7.33
C VAL A 551 -15.70 -15.36 -7.51
N GLN A 552 -16.10 -14.09 -7.49
CA GLN A 552 -15.17 -12.97 -7.56
C GLN A 552 -14.46 -12.76 -6.22
N GLY A 553 -13.14 -12.57 -6.26
CA GLY A 553 -12.30 -12.33 -5.09
C GLY A 553 -11.92 -13.60 -4.31
N THR A 554 -11.04 -13.44 -3.33
CA THR A 554 -10.58 -14.53 -2.45
C THR A 554 -11.49 -14.65 -1.24
N VAL A 555 -12.06 -15.84 -0.98
CA VAL A 555 -13.01 -16.09 0.12
C VAL A 555 -12.28 -16.15 1.48
N MET A 556 -12.47 -15.13 2.31
CA MET A 556 -11.88 -15.03 3.65
C MET A 556 -12.72 -15.71 4.72
N GLU A 557 -14.03 -15.54 4.67
CA GLU A 557 -14.93 -16.13 5.67
C GLU A 557 -16.26 -16.52 5.00
N ILE A 558 -16.94 -17.51 5.59
CA ILE A 558 -18.20 -18.05 5.09
C ILE A 558 -19.23 -18.00 6.21
N PHE A 559 -20.24 -17.15 6.06
CA PHE A 559 -21.39 -17.13 6.96
C PHE A 559 -22.56 -17.91 6.35
N LEU A 560 -23.22 -18.76 7.14
CA LEU A 560 -24.38 -19.56 6.71
C LEU A 560 -25.67 -19.07 7.38
N ASP A 561 -26.69 -18.78 6.56
CA ASP A 561 -28.10 -18.64 6.98
C ASP A 561 -28.93 -19.74 6.32
N GLY A 562 -29.14 -20.84 7.05
CA GLY A 562 -29.75 -22.05 6.50
C GLY A 562 -28.90 -22.64 5.36
N SER A 563 -29.44 -22.68 4.15
CA SER A 563 -28.71 -23.13 2.95
C SER A 563 -28.16 -21.98 2.10
N THR A 564 -28.21 -20.73 2.58
CA THR A 564 -27.61 -19.59 1.88
C THR A 564 -26.27 -19.25 2.52
N ALA A 565 -25.22 -19.19 1.70
CA ALA A 565 -23.88 -18.78 2.12
C ALA A 565 -23.59 -17.34 1.68
N TYR A 566 -23.03 -16.57 2.60
CA TYR A 566 -22.51 -15.23 2.37
C TYR A 566 -20.99 -15.32 2.48
N LEU A 567 -20.31 -15.06 1.37
CA LEU A 567 -18.87 -15.20 1.24
C LEU A 567 -18.24 -13.82 1.32
N SER A 568 -17.43 -13.58 2.33
CA SER A 568 -16.63 -12.36 2.43
C SER A 568 -15.41 -12.51 1.53
N CYS A 569 -15.38 -11.74 0.43
CA CYS A 569 -14.39 -11.88 -0.61
C CYS A 569 -13.46 -10.66 -0.68
N LEU A 570 -12.15 -10.87 -0.63
CA LEU A 570 -11.16 -9.81 -0.89
C LEU A 570 -11.41 -9.21 -2.28
N GLY A 571 -11.78 -7.92 -2.32
CA GLY A 571 -12.11 -7.16 -3.54
C GLY A 571 -13.35 -7.62 -4.32
N GLY A 572 -14.08 -8.61 -3.81
CA GLY A 572 -15.36 -9.05 -4.35
C GLY A 572 -16.56 -8.58 -3.52
N GLY A 573 -16.34 -7.91 -2.39
CA GLY A 573 -17.38 -7.61 -1.41
C GLY A 573 -17.99 -8.90 -0.85
N ILE A 574 -19.31 -8.93 -0.68
CA ILE A 574 -20.03 -10.14 -0.26
C ILE A 574 -20.60 -10.86 -1.49
N GLN A 575 -20.25 -12.12 -1.68
CA GLN A 575 -20.85 -12.99 -2.72
C GLN A 575 -21.90 -13.90 -2.07
N ILE A 576 -23.12 -13.95 -2.62
CA ILE A 576 -24.25 -14.67 -2.03
C ILE A 576 -24.54 -15.92 -2.85
N VAL A 577 -24.47 -17.09 -2.21
CA VAL A 577 -24.57 -18.40 -2.86
C VAL A 577 -25.70 -19.23 -2.26
N ASP A 578 -26.52 -19.84 -3.10
CA ASP A 578 -27.47 -20.87 -2.68
C ASP A 578 -26.82 -22.26 -2.70
N LEU A 579 -26.82 -22.91 -1.55
CA LEU A 579 -26.32 -24.28 -1.29
C LEU A 579 -27.44 -25.30 -1.08
N SER A 580 -28.70 -24.97 -1.39
CA SER A 580 -29.83 -25.91 -1.29
C SER A 580 -29.66 -27.16 -2.16
N ALA A 581 -28.94 -27.04 -3.28
CA ALA A 581 -28.49 -28.14 -4.12
C ALA A 581 -26.96 -28.20 -4.11
N ILE A 582 -26.38 -28.87 -3.10
CA ILE A 582 -24.93 -28.93 -2.86
C ILE A 582 -24.12 -29.49 -4.04
N GLU A 583 -24.73 -30.25 -4.94
CA GLU A 583 -24.08 -30.74 -6.16
C GLU A 583 -23.95 -29.67 -7.25
N GLN A 584 -24.75 -28.60 -7.18
CA GLN A 584 -24.79 -27.49 -8.12
C GLN A 584 -25.07 -26.17 -7.39
N PRO A 585 -24.13 -25.70 -6.55
CA PRO A 585 -24.24 -24.40 -5.89
C PRO A 585 -24.40 -23.28 -6.92
N THR A 586 -25.17 -22.24 -6.60
CA THR A 586 -25.45 -21.13 -7.54
C THR A 586 -25.18 -19.77 -6.91
N LEU A 587 -24.48 -18.88 -7.62
CA LEU A 587 -24.35 -17.48 -7.24
C LEU A 587 -25.69 -16.78 -7.51
N ILE A 588 -26.28 -16.21 -6.46
CA ILE A 588 -27.62 -15.59 -6.51
C ILE A 588 -27.60 -14.08 -6.29
N GLY A 589 -26.46 -13.50 -5.91
CA GLY A 589 -26.27 -12.05 -5.80
C GLY A 589 -24.92 -11.66 -5.22
N SER A 590 -24.66 -10.36 -5.14
CA SER A 590 -23.46 -9.78 -4.52
C SER A 590 -23.77 -8.45 -3.84
N VAL A 591 -22.95 -8.06 -2.88
CA VAL A 591 -23.00 -6.75 -2.20
C VAL A 591 -21.63 -6.10 -2.34
N GLU A 592 -21.59 -4.90 -2.91
CA GLU A 592 -20.36 -4.13 -3.00
C GLU A 592 -20.00 -3.51 -1.65
N THR A 593 -18.70 -3.53 -1.35
CA THR A 593 -18.13 -2.94 -0.13
C THR A 593 -17.05 -1.95 -0.54
N PRO A 594 -16.92 -0.82 0.19
CA PRO A 594 -15.94 0.20 -0.11
C PRO A 594 -14.50 -0.28 0.11
N GLY A 595 -14.26 -1.21 1.04
CA GLY A 595 -12.95 -1.81 1.28
C GLY A 595 -12.95 -3.32 1.11
N ILE A 596 -12.07 -3.97 1.87
CA ILE A 596 -11.90 -5.41 1.88
C ILE A 596 -12.86 -6.02 2.91
N ALA A 597 -13.79 -6.85 2.44
CA ALA A 597 -14.67 -7.62 3.32
C ALA A 597 -13.93 -8.81 3.93
N TYR A 598 -13.65 -8.76 5.24
CA TYR A 598 -13.02 -9.85 5.97
C TYR A 598 -14.03 -10.85 6.55
N ASP A 599 -15.21 -10.37 6.95
CA ASP A 599 -16.24 -11.18 7.57
C ASP A 599 -17.63 -10.57 7.39
N CYS A 600 -18.65 -11.39 7.54
CA CYS A 600 -20.01 -10.90 7.58
C CYS A 600 -20.89 -11.72 8.53
N SER A 601 -21.96 -11.10 8.99
CA SER A 601 -22.99 -11.77 9.79
C SER A 601 -24.37 -11.33 9.32
N VAL A 602 -25.30 -12.27 9.20
CA VAL A 602 -26.68 -11.98 8.77
C VAL A 602 -27.66 -12.36 9.88
N GLN A 603 -28.56 -11.44 10.20
CA GLN A 603 -29.68 -11.68 11.10
C GLN A 603 -30.96 -11.07 10.53
N GLY A 604 -31.84 -11.94 10.02
CA GLY A 604 -33.09 -11.50 9.39
C GLY A 604 -32.85 -10.64 8.15
N ASN A 605 -33.19 -9.36 8.23
CA ASN A 605 -33.02 -8.40 7.13
C ASN A 605 -31.80 -7.49 7.31
N THR A 606 -30.89 -7.80 8.24
CA THR A 606 -29.68 -7.02 8.50
C THR A 606 -28.45 -7.88 8.15
N LEU A 607 -27.55 -7.32 7.35
CA LEU A 607 -26.24 -7.88 7.00
C LEU A 607 -25.18 -6.94 7.55
N LEU A 608 -24.29 -7.47 8.37
CA LEU A 608 -23.12 -6.77 8.87
C LEU A 608 -21.91 -7.20 8.07
N VAL A 609 -21.03 -6.26 7.74
CA VAL A 609 -19.76 -6.55 7.09
C VAL A 609 -18.63 -5.91 7.89
N ALA A 610 -17.63 -6.70 8.25
CA ALA A 610 -16.37 -6.24 8.79
C ALA A 610 -15.45 -5.88 7.61
N ASP A 611 -15.18 -4.58 7.43
CA ASP A 611 -14.47 -4.00 6.30
C ASP A 611 -13.18 -3.28 6.74
N SER A 612 -12.13 -3.41 5.93
CA SER A 612 -10.79 -2.86 6.21
C SER A 612 -10.70 -1.33 6.25
N TYR A 613 -11.63 -0.62 5.60
CA TYR A 613 -11.62 0.84 5.48
C TYR A 613 -12.91 1.49 5.98
N GLY A 614 -14.04 0.80 5.79
CA GLY A 614 -15.35 1.23 6.26
C GLY A 614 -15.63 0.88 7.73
N GLY A 615 -14.75 0.12 8.40
CA GLY A 615 -15.03 -0.40 9.75
C GLY A 615 -16.20 -1.39 9.71
N LEU A 616 -17.20 -1.21 10.59
CA LEU A 616 -18.41 -2.04 10.57
C LEU A 616 -19.48 -1.42 9.67
N LEU A 617 -19.80 -2.08 8.56
CA LEU A 617 -20.86 -1.68 7.64
C LEU A 617 -22.17 -2.41 7.94
N VAL A 618 -23.29 -1.70 7.87
CA VAL A 618 -24.63 -2.24 8.15
C VAL A 618 -25.51 -2.10 6.91
N TYR A 619 -25.86 -3.23 6.31
CA TYR A 619 -26.76 -3.33 5.18
C TYR A 619 -28.15 -3.82 5.61
N GLN A 620 -29.19 -3.35 4.94
CA GLN A 620 -30.57 -3.77 5.18
C GLN A 620 -31.30 -4.19 3.91
N LYS A 621 -32.00 -5.33 3.98
CA LYS A 621 -32.77 -5.91 2.88
C LYS A 621 -34.11 -5.19 2.70
N GLY A 622 -34.43 -4.79 1.47
CA GLY A 622 -35.74 -4.23 1.11
C GLY A 622 -36.02 -2.84 1.71
N ALA A 623 -34.99 -2.15 2.22
CA ALA A 623 -35.09 -0.75 2.61
C ALA A 623 -35.52 0.08 1.38
N ALA A 624 -36.46 1.02 1.57
CA ALA A 624 -36.83 1.98 0.54
C ALA A 624 -35.58 2.74 0.06
N ASN A 625 -35.54 3.21 -1.19
CA ASN A 625 -34.44 4.04 -1.69
C ASN A 625 -34.29 5.31 -0.83
N SER A 626 -33.51 5.26 0.23
CA SER A 626 -32.62 6.36 0.58
C SER A 626 -31.26 5.95 0.01
N SER A 627 -30.77 6.71 -0.97
CA SER A 627 -29.44 6.63 -1.60
C SER A 627 -29.07 5.50 -2.57
N THR A 628 -30.01 4.82 -3.25
CA THR A 628 -29.65 4.41 -4.63
C THR A 628 -29.69 5.66 -5.49
N MET A 629 -28.51 6.10 -5.93
CA MET A 629 -28.33 7.10 -6.97
C MET A 629 -29.09 6.71 -8.23
N ASP A 630 -30.35 7.13 -8.34
CA ASP A 630 -30.99 7.29 -9.63
C ASP A 630 -30.69 8.72 -10.08
N ARG A 631 -30.10 8.86 -11.28
CA ARG A 631 -29.51 10.12 -11.79
C ARG A 631 -30.52 11.24 -12.07
N ASN A 632 -31.79 11.05 -11.75
CA ASN A 632 -32.85 12.01 -11.97
C ASN A 632 -33.96 11.75 -10.94
N ASP A 633 -34.02 12.52 -9.86
CA ASP A 633 -35.27 13.08 -9.32
C ASP A 633 -35.03 13.68 -7.93
N GLY A 634 -34.83 15.00 -7.90
CA GLY A 634 -35.06 15.79 -6.70
C GLY A 634 -36.56 16.03 -6.53
N LEU A 635 -37.15 15.64 -5.40
CA LEU A 635 -38.08 16.44 -4.59
C LEU A 635 -38.74 15.63 -3.46
N ALA A 636 -38.74 16.25 -2.27
CA ALA A 636 -39.67 16.10 -1.14
C ALA A 636 -39.53 14.88 -0.21
N LEU A 637 -39.20 15.14 1.06
CA LEU A 637 -40.21 15.27 2.13
C LEU A 637 -39.59 15.75 3.46
N ALA A 638 -40.18 16.81 4.01
CA ALA A 638 -39.98 17.28 5.37
C ALA A 638 -41.11 16.78 6.29
N LYS A 639 -40.77 16.62 7.58
CA LYS A 639 -41.58 16.54 8.82
C LYS A 639 -41.72 15.15 9.46
N SER A 640 -41.09 14.98 10.64
CA SER A 640 -41.76 14.89 11.97
C SER A 640 -40.69 14.69 13.06
N SER A 641 -40.45 15.70 13.90
CA SER A 641 -40.84 15.83 15.32
C SER A 641 -40.21 14.84 16.32
N ILE A 642 -39.08 15.29 16.88
CA ILE A 642 -38.65 15.32 18.30
C ILE A 642 -39.46 14.47 19.29
N GLU A 643 -38.80 13.53 19.98
CA GLU A 643 -38.94 13.34 21.43
C GLU A 643 -37.57 13.14 22.10
N ASN A 644 -37.31 13.99 23.10
CA ASN A 644 -36.18 13.96 24.03
C ASN A 644 -36.18 12.68 24.86
N THR A 645 -35.05 11.96 24.90
CA THR A 645 -34.61 11.29 26.13
C THR A 645 -33.10 11.40 26.28
N THR A 646 -32.69 11.70 27.51
CA THR A 646 -31.33 11.99 27.99
C THR A 646 -30.41 10.78 27.84
N ASN A 647 -29.31 10.94 27.10
CA ASN A 647 -28.23 9.95 27.00
C ASN A 647 -27.36 9.97 28.29
N PRO A 648 -27.06 8.82 28.91
CA PRO A 648 -26.04 8.77 29.96
C PRO A 648 -24.65 8.83 29.31
N ALA A 649 -23.75 9.57 29.95
CA ALA A 649 -22.39 9.83 29.49
C ALA A 649 -21.61 8.53 29.19
N ILE A 650 -20.99 8.49 28.00
CA ILE A 650 -19.88 7.58 27.71
C ILE A 650 -18.76 7.91 28.69
N HIS A 651 -18.35 6.91 29.48
CA HIS A 651 -17.31 7.07 30.48
C HIS A 651 -15.94 7.20 29.81
N LEU A 652 -15.50 8.44 29.64
CA LEU A 652 -14.11 8.82 29.39
C LEU A 652 -13.24 8.39 30.59
N SER A 653 -12.25 7.53 30.35
CA SER A 653 -11.19 7.28 31.33
C SER A 653 -10.08 8.32 31.16
N SER A 654 -9.81 9.06 32.24
CA SER A 654 -8.64 9.91 32.37
C SER A 654 -7.39 9.05 32.51
N PHE A 655 -6.41 9.24 31.62
CA PHE A 655 -5.10 8.58 31.68
C PHE A 655 -4.30 9.06 32.91
N GLU A 656 -4.00 8.15 33.83
CA GLU A 656 -2.74 8.19 34.58
C GLU A 656 -1.77 7.26 33.84
N THR A 657 -0.90 7.83 33.01
CA THR A 657 0.21 7.11 32.41
C THR A 657 1.21 6.75 33.51
N ASN A 658 1.23 5.47 33.92
CA ASN A 658 2.40 4.91 34.59
C ASN A 658 3.50 4.73 33.54
N LEU A 659 4.17 5.84 33.26
CA LEU A 659 5.43 5.89 32.52
C LEU A 659 6.41 4.89 33.15
N ARG A 660 6.64 3.76 32.49
CA ARG A 660 7.94 3.10 32.60
C ARG A 660 8.89 3.94 31.78
N GLU A 661 9.77 4.65 32.48
CA GLU A 661 10.90 5.38 31.92
C GLU A 661 11.73 4.46 31.00
N TYR A 662 11.46 4.51 29.70
CA TYR A 662 12.52 4.34 28.71
C TYR A 662 13.17 5.71 28.57
N SER A 663 14.37 5.84 29.14
CA SER A 663 15.12 7.08 29.07
C SER A 663 15.41 7.41 27.61
N THR A 664 14.75 8.44 27.09
CA THR A 664 15.15 9.16 25.89
C THR A 664 16.52 9.79 26.15
N GLY A 665 17.55 9.08 25.73
CA GLY A 665 18.92 9.59 25.69
C GLY A 665 19.00 10.70 24.65
N LYS A 666 18.78 11.93 25.08
CA LYS A 666 18.99 13.17 24.33
C LYS A 666 20.22 13.08 23.44
N SER A 667 20.04 13.41 22.16
CA SER A 667 21.09 13.83 21.26
C SER A 667 21.85 15.01 21.89
N ALA A 668 23.04 14.72 22.40
CA ALA A 668 24.02 15.73 22.73
C ALA A 668 25.15 15.60 21.71
N HIS A 669 25.13 16.47 20.70
CA HIS A 669 26.35 16.92 20.03
C HIS A 669 27.26 17.61 21.07
N GLU A 670 27.94 16.82 21.90
CA GLU A 670 29.12 17.28 22.64
C GLU A 670 30.37 16.91 21.86
N LYS A 671 30.94 17.94 21.23
CA LYS A 671 32.31 18.01 20.74
C LYS A 671 33.26 17.75 21.90
N ARG A 672 33.56 16.49 22.23
CA ARG A 672 34.56 16.12 23.25
C ARG A 672 35.89 15.75 22.64
N THR A 673 36.89 16.38 23.23
CA THR A 673 38.30 16.37 22.89
C THR A 673 38.85 14.96 23.08
N THR A 674 39.55 14.47 22.06
CA THR A 674 40.27 13.19 22.03
C THR A 674 41.31 13.13 23.15
N THR A 675 40.98 12.48 24.27
CA THR A 675 41.99 11.88 25.14
C THR A 675 42.31 10.50 24.58
N VAL A 676 43.48 10.39 23.96
CA VAL A 676 44.08 9.14 23.49
C VAL A 676 44.22 8.17 24.68
N SER A 677 43.33 7.18 24.79
CA SER A 677 43.61 5.97 25.58
C SER A 677 44.32 4.98 24.65
N ASN A 678 45.50 4.50 25.03
CA ASN A 678 46.20 3.44 24.30
C ASN A 678 45.25 2.24 24.10
N SER A 679 44.85 1.96 22.86
CA SER A 679 44.05 0.77 22.53
C SER A 679 44.90 -0.47 22.84
N ALA A 680 44.43 -1.32 23.75
CA ALA A 680 45.04 -2.62 23.94
C ALA A 680 44.90 -3.45 22.64
N THR A 681 45.93 -4.20 22.27
CA THR A 681 45.89 -5.10 21.11
C THR A 681 46.01 -6.53 21.59
N CYS A 682 45.12 -7.41 21.14
CA CYS A 682 45.24 -8.86 21.32
C CYS A 682 45.57 -9.50 19.96
N THR A 683 46.65 -10.27 19.87
CA THR A 683 47.03 -10.93 18.62
C THR A 683 46.75 -12.42 18.71
N VAL A 684 45.86 -12.92 17.87
CA VAL A 684 45.56 -14.35 17.71
C VAL A 684 46.72 -15.03 16.98
N SER A 685 47.34 -16.01 17.63
CA SER A 685 48.60 -16.64 17.17
C SER A 685 48.51 -18.16 17.05
N THR A 686 47.30 -18.73 17.07
CA THR A 686 47.07 -20.16 16.86
C THR A 686 45.71 -20.40 16.19
N THR A 687 45.58 -21.54 15.50
CA THR A 687 44.31 -22.01 14.91
C THR A 687 43.50 -22.90 15.85
N ALA A 688 43.95 -23.08 17.09
CA ALA A 688 43.22 -23.85 18.10
C ALA A 688 41.89 -23.18 18.48
N ASP A 689 40.86 -23.99 18.73
CA ASP A 689 39.53 -23.52 19.19
C ASP A 689 39.59 -22.80 20.54
N ASP A 690 40.48 -23.25 21.44
CA ASP A 690 40.66 -22.70 22.77
C ASP A 690 42.14 -22.67 23.20
N GLY A 691 42.38 -22.16 24.41
CA GLY A 691 43.71 -22.06 25.01
C GLY A 691 44.48 -20.81 24.62
N SER A 692 45.74 -20.74 25.03
CA SER A 692 46.55 -19.52 24.92
C SER A 692 46.83 -19.13 23.47
N GLY A 693 46.64 -17.84 23.15
CA GLY A 693 46.79 -17.26 21.83
C GLY A 693 45.61 -17.50 20.88
N SER A 694 44.53 -18.14 21.35
CA SER A 694 43.32 -18.40 20.54
C SER A 694 42.43 -17.15 20.43
N LEU A 695 41.55 -17.12 19.42
CA LEU A 695 40.53 -16.08 19.30
C LEU A 695 39.60 -16.07 20.52
N ARG A 696 39.25 -17.25 21.04
CA ARG A 696 38.42 -17.41 22.23
C ARG A 696 39.02 -16.75 23.47
N GLU A 697 40.34 -16.87 23.67
CA GLU A 697 41.03 -16.18 24.77
C GLU A 697 40.98 -14.65 24.59
N CYS A 698 41.25 -14.14 23.39
CA CYS A 698 41.16 -12.70 23.10
C CYS A 698 39.75 -12.16 23.36
N ILE A 699 38.70 -12.90 22.96
CA ILE A 699 37.30 -12.55 23.22
C ILE A 699 36.96 -12.60 24.72
N SER A 700 37.43 -13.61 25.44
CA SER A 700 37.12 -13.78 26.86
C SER A 700 37.84 -12.78 27.77
N THR A 701 38.86 -12.09 27.27
CA THR A 701 39.71 -11.14 28.04
C THR A 701 39.64 -9.72 27.51
N LEU A 702 38.66 -9.45 26.66
CA LEU A 702 38.49 -8.21 25.91
C LEU A 702 38.20 -7.03 26.86
N SER A 703 38.75 -5.87 26.53
CA SER A 703 38.57 -4.62 27.28
C SER A 703 38.19 -3.46 26.36
N GLU A 704 37.66 -2.38 26.90
CA GLU A 704 37.17 -1.23 26.13
C GLU A 704 38.19 -0.72 25.09
N GLY A 705 37.75 -0.59 23.84
CA GLY A 705 38.56 -0.12 22.71
C GLY A 705 39.64 -1.10 22.24
N THR A 706 39.60 -2.38 22.65
CA THR A 706 40.59 -3.38 22.24
C THR A 706 40.48 -3.70 20.75
N THR A 707 41.63 -3.82 20.08
CA THR A 707 41.72 -4.34 18.70
C THR A 707 42.28 -5.76 18.71
N ILE A 708 41.50 -6.73 18.22
CA ILE A 708 41.97 -8.09 17.94
C ILE A 708 42.58 -8.11 16.53
N THR A 709 43.81 -8.60 16.44
CA THR A 709 44.55 -8.80 15.17
C THR A 709 45.02 -10.24 15.05
N PHE A 710 45.52 -10.65 13.89
CA PHE A 710 45.94 -12.03 13.62
C PHE A 710 47.40 -12.10 13.20
N ASP A 711 48.17 -13.03 13.77
CA ASP A 711 49.57 -13.25 13.40
C ASP A 711 49.66 -13.79 11.97
N THR A 712 50.24 -13.01 11.07
CA THR A 712 50.36 -13.33 9.64
C THR A 712 51.32 -14.49 9.36
N GLN A 713 52.11 -14.94 10.34
CA GLN A 713 52.87 -16.19 10.23
C GLN A 713 51.96 -17.43 10.32
N VAL A 714 50.85 -17.32 11.04
CA VAL A 714 49.83 -18.38 11.18
C VAL A 714 48.73 -18.19 10.14
N PHE A 715 48.20 -16.98 10.05
CA PHE A 715 47.09 -16.58 9.17
C PHE A 715 47.63 -15.85 7.95
N SER A 716 48.41 -16.54 7.11
CA SER A 716 49.04 -15.92 5.94
C SER A 716 48.00 -15.30 5.01
N PRO A 717 48.18 -14.04 4.56
CA PRO A 717 47.24 -13.40 3.64
C PRO A 717 47.03 -14.18 2.33
N SER A 718 48.11 -14.80 1.84
CA SER A 718 48.10 -15.60 0.61
C SER A 718 47.65 -17.05 0.79
N LYS A 719 47.59 -17.54 2.04
CA LYS A 719 47.24 -18.92 2.40
C LYS A 719 46.42 -18.90 3.69
N PRO A 720 45.11 -18.67 3.59
CA PRO A 720 44.27 -18.57 4.77
C PRO A 720 44.32 -19.82 5.65
N ALA A 721 44.24 -19.61 6.96
CA ALA A 721 44.23 -20.67 7.96
C ALA A 721 42.87 -20.74 8.67
N THR A 722 42.44 -21.96 9.01
CA THR A 722 41.12 -22.23 9.58
C THR A 722 41.21 -22.43 11.09
N ILE A 723 40.41 -21.68 11.84
CA ILE A 723 40.01 -21.95 13.21
C ILE A 723 38.74 -22.80 13.12
N GLN A 724 38.87 -24.10 13.37
CA GLN A 724 37.73 -25.01 13.44
C GLN A 724 37.11 -24.89 14.84
N LEU A 725 35.89 -24.36 14.93
CA LEU A 725 35.21 -24.21 16.22
C LEU A 725 34.56 -25.53 16.63
N LEU A 726 34.79 -25.94 17.87
CA LEU A 726 34.19 -27.14 18.48
C LEU A 726 33.11 -26.79 19.52
N SER A 727 33.01 -25.50 19.87
CA SER A 727 31.96 -24.91 20.71
C SER A 727 31.69 -23.46 20.28
N PRO A 728 30.49 -22.90 20.53
CA PRO A 728 30.19 -21.49 20.21
C PRO A 728 31.20 -20.52 20.85
N LEU A 729 31.56 -19.45 20.14
CA LEU A 729 32.42 -18.39 20.72
C LEU A 729 31.66 -17.63 21.83
N PRO A 730 32.37 -17.05 22.81
CA PRO A 730 31.72 -16.24 23.83
C PRO A 730 31.04 -15.00 23.22
N VAL A 731 29.84 -14.66 23.73
CA VAL A 731 29.13 -13.43 23.37
C VAL A 731 29.90 -12.20 23.87
N ILE A 732 29.99 -11.16 23.04
CA ILE A 732 30.64 -9.89 23.42
C ILE A 732 29.57 -8.86 23.81
N ASP A 733 29.64 -8.32 25.02
CA ASP A 733 28.63 -7.40 25.55
C ASP A 733 29.26 -6.21 26.27
N GLN A 734 28.61 -5.05 26.16
CA GLN A 734 28.92 -3.77 26.83
C GLN A 734 30.32 -3.19 26.63
N ILE A 735 31.04 -3.55 25.56
CA ILE A 735 32.38 -3.02 25.30
C ILE A 735 32.58 -2.67 23.83
N THR A 736 33.17 -1.52 23.53
CA THR A 736 33.55 -1.21 22.14
C THR A 736 34.80 -2.00 21.74
N PHE A 737 34.77 -2.65 20.57
CA PHE A 737 35.89 -3.46 20.10
C PHE A 737 36.12 -3.36 18.58
N THR A 738 37.28 -3.85 18.14
CA THR A 738 37.55 -4.08 16.72
C THR A 738 38.15 -5.47 16.53
N ILE A 739 37.61 -6.26 15.60
CA ILE A 739 38.25 -7.48 15.10
C ILE A 739 38.74 -7.18 13.67
N ASP A 740 40.06 -7.17 13.48
CA ASP A 740 40.70 -6.77 12.23
C ASP A 740 41.54 -7.91 11.64
N GLY A 741 40.93 -8.61 10.68
CA GLY A 741 41.56 -9.59 9.81
C GLY A 741 42.06 -9.02 8.47
N SER A 742 42.01 -7.70 8.25
CA SER A 742 42.16 -7.11 6.91
C SER A 742 43.53 -7.37 6.25
N ASN A 743 44.54 -7.70 7.06
CA ASN A 743 45.89 -8.03 6.63
C ASN A 743 46.26 -9.50 6.88
N ALA A 744 45.28 -10.39 7.07
CA ALA A 744 45.49 -11.80 7.38
C ALA A 744 44.49 -12.69 6.62
N GLY A 745 44.82 -13.97 6.46
CA GLY A 745 43.91 -14.97 5.89
C GLY A 745 43.26 -15.79 7.00
N VAL A 746 42.11 -15.35 7.51
CA VAL A 746 41.41 -16.00 8.64
C VAL A 746 40.12 -16.67 8.16
N ILE A 747 39.91 -17.92 8.56
CA ILE A 747 38.65 -18.67 8.37
C ILE A 747 38.15 -19.13 9.74
N LEU A 748 36.92 -18.77 10.10
CA LEU A 748 36.15 -19.34 11.18
C LEU A 748 35.17 -20.35 10.57
N ASP A 749 35.28 -21.62 10.94
CA ASP A 749 34.45 -22.70 10.40
C ASP A 749 33.61 -23.34 11.51
N GLY A 750 32.28 -23.23 11.37
CA GLY A 750 31.28 -23.74 12.31
C GLY A 750 30.78 -25.16 12.02
N SER A 751 31.31 -25.86 11.01
CA SER A 751 30.77 -27.14 10.52
C SER A 751 30.79 -28.31 11.51
N GLN A 752 31.43 -28.14 12.68
CA GLN A 752 31.44 -29.12 13.77
C GLN A 752 30.50 -28.73 14.94
N LEU A 753 29.77 -27.62 14.82
CA LEU A 753 28.79 -27.17 15.81
C LEU A 753 27.40 -27.77 15.51
N GLU A 754 26.63 -28.02 16.56
CA GLU A 754 25.22 -28.40 16.44
C GLU A 754 24.28 -27.18 16.46
N THR A 755 24.69 -26.10 17.14
CA THR A 755 23.95 -24.83 17.30
C THR A 755 24.90 -23.64 17.40
N GLY A 756 24.37 -22.43 17.30
CA GLY A 756 25.10 -21.18 17.53
C GLY A 756 25.55 -20.46 16.25
N SER A 757 25.84 -19.17 16.44
CA SER A 757 26.30 -18.24 15.40
C SER A 757 27.83 -18.09 15.39
N GLY A 758 28.39 -17.57 14.31
CA GLY A 758 29.83 -17.33 14.17
C GLY A 758 30.37 -16.28 15.14
N LEU A 759 29.77 -15.10 15.14
CA LEU A 759 30.00 -14.06 16.15
C LEU A 759 28.66 -13.49 16.61
N GLU A 760 28.51 -13.30 17.92
CA GLU A 760 27.33 -12.68 18.52
C GLU A 760 27.76 -11.60 19.51
N PHE A 761 27.17 -10.41 19.40
CA PHE A 761 27.48 -9.31 20.30
C PHE A 761 26.35 -8.28 20.47
N TYR A 762 26.26 -7.74 21.68
CA TYR A 762 25.32 -6.69 22.12
C TYR A 762 25.98 -5.31 22.21
N SER A 763 27.26 -5.23 21.85
CA SER A 763 28.08 -4.03 21.97
C SER A 763 27.80 -3.02 20.85
N SER A 764 27.99 -1.74 21.17
CA SER A 764 27.84 -0.61 20.23
C SER A 764 29.21 -0.04 19.80
N ASN A 765 29.23 0.71 18.69
CA ASN A 765 30.42 1.39 18.15
C ASN A 765 31.60 0.48 17.77
N SER A 766 31.34 -0.80 17.50
CA SER A 766 32.35 -1.82 17.23
C SER A 766 32.54 -2.09 15.74
N MET A 767 33.67 -2.71 15.38
CA MET A 767 34.00 -3.03 13.98
C MET A 767 34.48 -4.48 13.78
N ILE A 768 34.02 -5.13 12.71
CA ILE A 768 34.48 -6.47 12.31
C ILE A 768 34.89 -6.46 10.83
N LYS A 769 36.15 -6.80 10.52
CA LYS A 769 36.74 -6.69 9.18
C LYS A 769 37.61 -7.88 8.81
N GLY A 770 37.65 -8.23 7.52
CA GLY A 770 38.64 -9.16 6.95
C GLY A 770 38.48 -10.64 7.33
N LEU A 771 37.32 -11.07 7.83
CA LEU A 771 37.10 -12.46 8.27
C LEU A 771 36.36 -13.29 7.21
N GLN A 772 36.67 -14.59 7.12
CA GLN A 772 35.80 -15.57 6.49
C GLN A 772 35.07 -16.35 7.57
N ILE A 773 33.75 -16.28 7.62
CA ILE A 773 32.89 -16.91 8.63
C ILE A 773 31.90 -17.81 7.90
N ILE A 774 32.09 -19.13 8.04
CA ILE A 774 31.41 -20.12 7.20
C ILE A 774 30.87 -21.31 7.96
N ASN A 775 29.83 -21.93 7.40
CA ASN A 775 29.27 -23.22 7.82
C ASN A 775 28.72 -23.24 9.26
N PHE A 776 28.19 -22.12 9.77
CA PHE A 776 27.55 -22.10 11.08
C PHE A 776 26.12 -22.63 11.03
N PRO A 777 25.64 -23.39 12.04
CA PRO A 777 24.27 -23.89 12.09
C PRO A 777 23.20 -22.80 12.02
N GLU A 778 23.50 -21.62 12.57
CA GLU A 778 22.59 -20.47 12.58
C GLU A 778 23.13 -19.34 11.71
N ASN A 779 23.69 -18.28 12.30
CA ASN A 779 24.08 -17.06 11.61
C ASN A 779 25.60 -16.93 11.47
N GLY A 780 26.06 -16.22 10.44
CA GLY A 780 27.45 -15.77 10.38
C GLY A 780 27.77 -14.77 11.49
N ILE A 781 27.08 -13.62 11.49
CA ILE A 781 27.21 -12.58 12.52
C ILE A 781 25.81 -12.15 13.01
N ARG A 782 25.64 -12.08 14.34
CA ARG A 782 24.48 -11.48 15.02
C ARG A 782 24.89 -10.22 15.77
N VAL A 783 24.22 -9.10 15.48
CA VAL A 783 24.50 -7.77 16.04
C VAL A 783 23.28 -7.24 16.77
N ASN A 784 23.42 -6.99 18.06
CA ASN A 784 22.35 -6.46 18.92
C ASN A 784 22.58 -4.99 19.33
N GLY A 785 23.80 -4.47 19.23
CA GLY A 785 24.11 -3.09 19.57
C GLY A 785 24.02 -2.11 18.39
N ASP A 786 24.16 -0.83 18.69
CA ASP A 786 24.02 0.27 17.74
C ASP A 786 25.36 0.75 17.16
N ASN A 787 25.33 1.47 16.04
CA ASN A 787 26.49 2.18 15.49
C ASN A 787 27.70 1.28 15.15
N ASN A 788 27.47 0.01 14.82
CA ASN A 788 28.53 -0.93 14.48
C ASN A 788 28.82 -0.95 12.98
N GLN A 789 30.04 -1.33 12.62
CA GLN A 789 30.44 -1.53 11.22
C GLN A 789 30.86 -2.99 10.95
N ILE A 790 30.16 -3.63 10.02
CA ILE A 790 30.48 -4.97 9.52
C ILE A 790 31.08 -4.85 8.13
N GLY A 791 32.38 -5.10 8.03
CA GLY A 791 33.20 -5.01 6.82
C GLY A 791 33.85 -3.63 6.65
N GLY A 792 34.24 -3.30 5.42
CA GLY A 792 35.01 -2.11 5.07
C GLY A 792 35.26 -2.04 3.56
N ASN A 793 36.35 -1.42 3.13
CA ASN A 793 36.70 -1.42 1.71
C ASN A 793 37.53 -2.67 1.34
N ARG A 794 37.02 -3.52 0.44
CA ARG A 794 37.72 -4.74 -0.02
C ARG A 794 39.05 -4.49 -0.72
N LEU A 795 39.32 -3.26 -1.16
CA LEU A 795 40.57 -2.87 -1.83
C LEU A 795 41.64 -2.40 -0.83
N ILE A 796 41.32 -2.32 0.46
CA ILE A 796 42.23 -1.93 1.54
C ILE A 796 42.61 -3.17 2.35
N GLY A 797 43.92 -3.41 2.51
CA GLY A 797 44.47 -4.53 3.27
C GLY A 797 45.11 -5.60 2.38
N GLU A 798 46.01 -6.39 2.96
CA GLU A 798 46.77 -7.44 2.26
C GLU A 798 46.06 -8.82 2.28
N GLY A 799 45.01 -8.97 3.10
CA GLY A 799 44.22 -10.20 3.24
C GLY A 799 43.42 -10.55 1.98
N PRO A 800 42.91 -11.79 1.87
CA PRO A 800 42.20 -12.25 0.68
C PRO A 800 40.89 -11.48 0.39
N LEU A 801 40.36 -10.75 1.37
CA LEU A 801 39.12 -9.98 1.29
C LEU A 801 39.31 -8.48 1.54
N GLY A 802 40.56 -8.01 1.74
CA GLY A 802 40.82 -6.68 2.30
C GLY A 802 40.06 -6.49 3.61
N GLU A 803 39.42 -5.34 3.81
CA GLU A 803 38.57 -5.09 5.00
C GLU A 803 37.18 -5.78 4.94
N GLY A 804 36.79 -6.35 3.80
CA GLY A 804 35.50 -7.03 3.66
C GLY A 804 35.45 -8.38 4.38
N ASN A 805 34.26 -8.85 4.73
CA ASN A 805 34.07 -10.21 5.27
C ASN A 805 33.44 -11.16 4.24
N LEU A 806 33.63 -12.46 4.43
CA LEU A 806 32.90 -13.53 3.72
C LEU A 806 31.97 -14.22 4.72
N LEU A 807 30.67 -14.26 4.43
CA LEU A 807 29.62 -14.72 5.35
C LEU A 807 28.69 -15.68 4.59
N SER A 808 29.05 -16.96 4.57
CA SER A 808 28.51 -17.91 3.60
C SER A 808 28.38 -19.33 4.14
N GLY A 809 27.41 -20.09 3.64
CA GLY A 809 27.18 -21.48 4.06
C GLY A 809 26.55 -21.64 5.44
N ASN A 810 26.02 -20.56 6.04
CA ASN A 810 25.38 -20.59 7.35
C ASN A 810 23.92 -21.01 7.23
N GLY A 811 23.38 -21.69 8.25
CA GLY A 811 22.06 -22.33 8.18
C GLY A 811 20.89 -21.35 8.08
N ILE A 812 21.03 -20.12 8.61
CA ILE A 812 20.00 -19.09 8.59
C ILE A 812 20.52 -17.84 7.88
N ASN A 813 21.18 -16.91 8.58
CA ASN A 813 21.61 -15.62 8.02
C ASN A 813 23.12 -15.55 7.77
N GLY A 814 23.55 -14.81 6.76
CA GLY A 814 24.93 -14.29 6.73
C GLY A 814 25.15 -13.26 7.84
N ILE A 815 24.27 -12.25 7.91
CA ILE A 815 24.25 -11.20 8.94
C ILE A 815 22.81 -11.00 9.41
N ILE A 816 22.61 -10.88 10.72
CA ILE A 816 21.35 -10.43 11.33
C ILE A 816 21.58 -9.25 12.29
N LEU A 817 20.74 -8.22 12.19
CA LEU A 817 20.81 -6.99 13.00
C LEU A 817 19.55 -6.78 13.85
N TYR A 818 19.75 -6.28 15.08
CA TYR A 818 18.70 -5.82 16.01
C TYR A 818 18.93 -4.40 16.55
N GLY A 819 20.07 -3.77 16.26
CA GLY A 819 20.40 -2.42 16.72
C GLY A 819 20.33 -1.37 15.60
N ASN A 820 20.31 -0.10 15.99
CA ASN A 820 20.16 1.05 15.11
C ASN A 820 21.49 1.53 14.52
N ASN A 821 21.44 2.31 13.44
CA ASN A 821 22.58 3.04 12.88
C ASN A 821 23.78 2.16 12.48
N ASN A 822 23.52 0.89 12.15
CA ASN A 822 24.56 -0.06 11.78
C ASN A 822 24.95 0.08 10.30
N ILE A 823 26.22 -0.17 9.98
CA ILE A 823 26.78 -0.07 8.62
C ILE A 823 27.32 -1.43 8.18
N ILE A 824 26.80 -1.96 7.08
CA ILE A 824 27.29 -3.18 6.44
C ILE A 824 27.90 -2.83 5.09
N ARG A 825 29.21 -2.95 4.92
CA ARG A 825 29.89 -2.60 3.65
C ARG A 825 31.02 -3.53 3.27
N GLY A 826 31.20 -3.72 1.96
CA GLY A 826 32.28 -4.49 1.36
C GLY A 826 32.23 -6.00 1.63
N ASN A 827 31.13 -6.55 2.11
CA ASN A 827 31.04 -7.98 2.40
C ASN A 827 30.71 -8.81 1.14
N LEU A 828 31.13 -10.07 1.15
CA LEU A 828 30.69 -11.14 0.27
C LEU A 828 29.77 -12.06 1.08
N VAL A 829 28.49 -12.13 0.72
CA VAL A 829 27.47 -12.84 1.51
C VAL A 829 26.74 -13.85 0.63
N GLY A 830 26.81 -15.13 0.99
CA GLY A 830 26.19 -16.24 0.24
C GLY A 830 27.01 -16.74 -0.96
N THR A 831 28.20 -16.19 -1.19
CA THR A 831 29.11 -16.59 -2.29
C THR A 831 30.36 -17.31 -1.78
N ASP A 832 31.17 -17.87 -2.68
CA ASP A 832 32.55 -18.25 -2.38
C ASP A 832 33.45 -17.02 -2.15
N SER A 833 34.68 -17.23 -1.67
CA SER A 833 35.66 -16.15 -1.43
C SER A 833 36.09 -15.38 -2.68
N LYS A 834 35.68 -15.84 -3.87
CA LYS A 834 35.90 -15.15 -5.15
C LYS A 834 34.67 -14.36 -5.60
N GLY A 835 33.56 -14.42 -4.86
CA GLY A 835 32.29 -13.79 -5.22
C GLY A 835 31.67 -14.34 -6.50
N SER A 836 31.98 -15.60 -6.88
CA SER A 836 31.69 -16.13 -8.22
C SER A 836 30.76 -17.34 -8.25
N LYS A 837 30.57 -18.00 -7.10
CA LYS A 837 29.72 -19.20 -6.97
C LYS A 837 28.92 -19.13 -5.69
N ALA A 838 27.75 -19.77 -5.69
CA ALA A 838 26.92 -19.88 -4.51
C ALA A 838 27.60 -20.72 -3.43
N MET A 839 27.55 -20.22 -2.20
CA MET A 839 27.79 -20.92 -0.94
C MET A 839 26.70 -20.43 0.02
N ALA A 840 25.49 -20.94 -0.23
CA ALA A 840 24.25 -20.33 0.21
C ALA A 840 24.11 -20.26 1.72
N ASN A 841 23.62 -19.12 2.23
CA ASN A 841 22.84 -19.09 3.46
C ASN A 841 21.34 -19.24 3.11
N TYR A 842 20.45 -19.28 4.11
CA TYR A 842 19.02 -19.16 3.86
C TYR A 842 18.65 -17.72 3.49
N TYR A 843 19.02 -16.76 4.33
CA TYR A 843 19.02 -15.32 4.10
C TYR A 843 20.45 -14.78 4.02
N GLY A 844 20.72 -13.82 3.13
CA GLY A 844 22.02 -13.14 3.13
C GLY A 844 22.17 -12.16 4.29
N ILE A 845 21.45 -11.04 4.22
CA ILE A 845 21.40 -10.01 5.28
C ILE A 845 19.96 -9.84 5.73
N PHE A 846 19.73 -9.86 7.03
CA PHE A 846 18.42 -9.63 7.65
C PHE A 846 18.49 -8.45 8.64
N ILE A 847 17.59 -7.48 8.48
CA ILE A 847 17.44 -6.31 9.35
C ILE A 847 16.09 -6.44 10.08
N SER A 848 16.10 -6.58 11.40
CA SER A 848 14.87 -6.71 12.19
C SER A 848 14.06 -5.41 12.27
N GLU A 849 12.82 -5.52 12.72
CA GLU A 849 11.85 -4.46 13.00
C GLU A 849 12.33 -3.45 14.06
N TRP A 850 13.29 -3.85 14.90
CA TRP A 850 13.87 -3.00 15.95
C TRP A 850 14.96 -2.06 15.43
N CYS A 851 15.33 -2.18 14.16
CA CYS A 851 16.37 -1.38 13.55
C CYS A 851 15.81 -0.11 12.89
N LYS A 852 16.52 0.99 13.07
CA LYS A 852 16.37 2.25 12.33
C LYS A 852 17.73 2.66 11.75
N ASP A 853 17.72 3.34 10.61
CA ASP A 853 18.88 4.02 10.02
C ASP A 853 20.06 3.09 9.66
N THR A 854 19.78 1.85 9.25
CA THR A 854 20.84 0.92 8.81
C THR A 854 21.31 1.24 7.40
N ILE A 855 22.62 1.29 7.17
CA ILE A 855 23.22 1.47 5.85
C ILE A 855 23.81 0.15 5.36
N VAL A 856 23.34 -0.34 4.21
CA VAL A 856 23.89 -1.49 3.51
C VAL A 856 24.54 -1.04 2.21
N GLY A 857 25.87 -1.08 2.19
CA GLY A 857 26.73 -0.74 1.07
C GLY A 857 27.50 0.56 1.28
N GLY A 858 27.92 1.19 0.19
CA GLY A 858 28.75 2.39 0.23
C GLY A 858 29.03 2.95 -1.16
N THR A 859 29.53 4.18 -1.21
CA THR A 859 29.70 4.93 -2.46
C THR A 859 31.11 4.90 -3.02
N GLU A 860 32.09 4.40 -2.26
CA GLU A 860 33.45 4.22 -2.76
C GLU A 860 33.63 2.83 -3.41
N GLU A 861 34.53 2.76 -4.39
CA GLU A 861 34.87 1.49 -5.03
C GLU A 861 35.37 0.48 -3.98
N GLY A 862 34.75 -0.71 -3.94
CA GLY A 862 35.08 -1.75 -2.98
C GLY A 862 34.23 -1.76 -1.70
N GLU A 863 33.37 -0.76 -1.48
CA GLU A 863 32.45 -0.70 -0.32
C GLU A 863 31.07 -1.30 -0.59
N GLY A 864 30.65 -1.44 -1.85
CA GLY A 864 29.40 -2.13 -2.20
C GLY A 864 29.43 -3.59 -1.77
N ASN A 865 28.39 -4.14 -1.16
CA ASN A 865 28.34 -5.58 -0.83
C ASN A 865 28.07 -6.41 -2.09
N VAL A 866 28.51 -7.67 -2.09
CA VAL A 866 28.02 -8.71 -3.01
C VAL A 866 27.15 -9.65 -2.20
N ILE A 867 25.83 -9.56 -2.37
CA ILE A 867 24.84 -10.29 -1.58
C ILE A 867 24.09 -11.22 -2.53
N SER A 868 24.57 -12.46 -2.63
CA SER A 868 24.19 -13.33 -3.75
C SER A 868 24.31 -14.80 -3.37
N GLY A 869 23.51 -15.66 -3.99
CA GLY A 869 23.68 -17.10 -3.87
C GLY A 869 22.94 -17.76 -2.71
N ASN A 870 22.16 -17.00 -1.94
CA ASN A 870 21.32 -17.52 -0.85
C ASN A 870 20.09 -18.27 -1.40
N THR A 871 19.39 -19.04 -0.58
CA THR A 871 18.25 -19.85 -1.06
C THR A 871 16.92 -19.11 -1.07
N TRP A 872 16.61 -18.34 -0.02
CA TRP A 872 15.34 -17.62 0.07
C TRP A 872 15.48 -16.18 -0.38
N ALA A 873 16.10 -15.32 0.44
CA ALA A 873 16.34 -13.93 0.09
C ALA A 873 17.82 -13.55 0.19
N ASN A 874 18.33 -12.76 -0.74
CA ASN A 874 19.67 -12.19 -0.59
C ASN A 874 19.67 -11.11 0.51
N MET A 875 18.65 -10.26 0.58
CA MET A 875 18.46 -9.31 1.65
C MET A 875 16.98 -9.18 2.03
N ASP A 876 16.72 -8.99 3.32
CA ASP A 876 15.39 -8.75 3.88
C ASP A 876 15.48 -7.67 4.97
N THR A 877 14.53 -6.72 4.97
CA THR A 877 14.48 -5.63 5.94
C THR A 877 13.08 -5.38 6.47
N TRP A 878 12.98 -5.41 7.79
CA TRP A 878 11.82 -4.99 8.58
C TRP A 878 12.08 -3.66 9.29
N GLY A 879 13.33 -3.18 9.28
CA GLY A 879 13.72 -1.93 9.92
C GLY A 879 13.33 -0.69 9.13
N ASN A 880 13.05 0.40 9.85
CA ASN A 880 12.76 1.71 9.30
C ASN A 880 14.03 2.41 8.79
N HIS A 881 13.90 3.28 7.79
CA HIS A 881 14.97 4.16 7.30
C HIS A 881 16.20 3.40 6.78
N ALA A 882 16.04 2.17 6.31
CA ALA A 882 17.14 1.40 5.76
C ALA A 882 17.63 2.03 4.45
N GLN A 883 18.94 2.20 4.30
CA GLN A 883 19.57 2.70 3.07
C GLN A 883 20.38 1.60 2.41
N VAL A 884 19.92 1.11 1.26
CA VAL A 884 20.60 0.08 0.48
C VAL A 884 21.21 0.73 -0.75
N ILE A 885 22.53 0.88 -0.80
CA ILE A 885 23.22 1.68 -1.83
C ILE A 885 24.49 1.02 -2.37
N GLY A 886 24.71 1.12 -3.67
CA GLY A 886 25.98 0.72 -4.31
C GLY A 886 26.26 -0.79 -4.28
N ASN A 887 25.26 -1.65 -4.08
CA ASN A 887 25.44 -3.09 -3.95
C ASN A 887 25.28 -3.87 -5.27
N LEU A 888 25.87 -5.06 -5.32
CA LEU A 888 25.56 -6.11 -6.28
C LEU A 888 24.72 -7.18 -5.59
N ILE A 889 23.47 -7.37 -6.01
CA ILE A 889 22.53 -8.31 -5.39
C ILE A 889 22.08 -9.36 -6.42
N GLY A 890 22.29 -10.63 -6.09
CA GLY A 890 22.05 -11.79 -6.97
C GLY A 890 23.13 -12.05 -8.04
N LEU A 891 24.06 -11.10 -8.21
CA LEU A 891 25.14 -11.15 -9.19
C LEU A 891 26.50 -11.56 -8.61
N ASP A 892 27.41 -12.00 -9.47
CA ASP A 892 28.80 -12.22 -9.11
C ASP A 892 29.53 -10.88 -8.86
N ILE A 893 30.73 -10.93 -8.27
CA ILE A 893 31.52 -9.74 -7.96
C ILE A 893 31.87 -8.87 -9.20
N SER A 894 31.75 -9.42 -10.41
CA SER A 894 31.94 -8.66 -11.64
C SER A 894 30.68 -7.91 -12.10
N GLY A 895 29.52 -8.26 -11.52
CA GLY A 895 28.22 -7.73 -11.91
C GLY A 895 27.73 -8.22 -13.27
N THR A 896 28.26 -9.34 -13.78
CA THR A 896 27.98 -9.80 -15.16
C THR A 896 27.27 -11.16 -15.25
N LYS A 897 27.07 -11.86 -14.12
CA LYS A 897 26.39 -13.16 -14.09
C LYS A 897 25.59 -13.33 -12.81
N ALA A 898 24.44 -13.99 -12.92
CA ALA A 898 23.70 -14.49 -11.76
C ALA A 898 24.49 -15.59 -11.04
N VAL A 899 24.50 -15.55 -9.71
CA VAL A 899 25.17 -16.57 -8.88
C VAL A 899 24.26 -17.77 -8.61
N ASN A 900 23.00 -17.50 -8.26
CA ASN A 900 21.96 -18.52 -8.04
C ASN A 900 20.60 -18.03 -8.58
N PRO A 901 20.24 -18.39 -9.82
CA PRO A 901 18.94 -18.03 -10.41
C PRO A 901 17.73 -18.66 -9.72
N GLN A 902 17.93 -19.57 -8.75
CA GLN A 902 16.86 -20.17 -7.96
C GLN A 902 16.62 -19.45 -6.62
N THR A 903 17.34 -18.35 -6.34
CA THR A 903 17.05 -17.50 -5.17
C THR A 903 15.61 -16.97 -5.29
N GLY A 904 14.80 -17.10 -4.24
CA GLY A 904 13.41 -16.63 -4.21
C GLY A 904 13.29 -15.13 -4.44
N ALA A 905 14.00 -14.32 -3.65
CA ALA A 905 14.04 -12.87 -3.82
C ALA A 905 15.46 -12.31 -3.69
N ASN A 906 15.74 -11.21 -4.38
CA ASN A 906 16.98 -10.46 -4.18
C ASN A 906 16.86 -9.51 -2.97
N LEU A 907 15.79 -8.72 -2.89
CA LEU A 907 15.54 -7.81 -1.77
C LEU A 907 14.05 -7.83 -1.39
N ILE A 908 13.77 -7.96 -0.08
CA ILE A 908 12.42 -7.85 0.50
C ILE A 908 12.40 -6.67 1.50
N ILE A 909 11.30 -5.91 1.48
CA ILE A 909 10.98 -4.82 2.41
C ILE A 909 9.58 -5.10 2.97
N GLU A 910 9.46 -5.37 4.26
CA GLU A 910 8.17 -5.81 4.83
C GLU A 910 8.05 -5.56 6.34
N SER A 911 6.99 -6.10 6.96
CA SER A 911 6.77 -6.10 8.41
C SER A 911 6.79 -4.71 9.05
N GLY A 912 6.19 -3.71 8.38
CA GLY A 912 6.10 -2.34 8.89
C GLY A 912 7.29 -1.45 8.52
N ALA A 913 8.25 -1.94 7.73
CA ALA A 913 9.39 -1.14 7.28
C ALA A 913 8.93 0.12 6.54
N SER A 914 9.36 1.27 7.02
CA SER A 914 8.97 2.56 6.46
C SER A 914 10.16 3.46 6.13
N ASN A 915 9.95 4.35 5.17
CA ASN A 915 10.92 5.39 4.78
C ASN A 915 12.32 4.83 4.39
N SER A 916 12.39 3.61 3.86
CA SER A 916 13.64 3.03 3.35
C SER A 916 13.99 3.55 1.95
N LEU A 917 15.29 3.72 1.68
CA LEU A 917 15.84 4.15 0.41
C LEU A 917 16.66 3.03 -0.25
N ILE A 918 16.20 2.56 -1.40
CA ILE A 918 16.91 1.60 -2.24
C ILE A 918 17.47 2.33 -3.46
N GLY A 919 18.78 2.47 -3.50
CA GLY A 919 19.52 3.16 -4.56
C GLY A 919 19.78 4.63 -4.25
N GLY A 920 19.66 5.51 -5.25
CA GLY A 920 19.90 6.94 -5.07
C GLY A 920 20.12 7.69 -6.37
N THR A 921 20.23 9.02 -6.28
CA THR A 921 20.35 9.92 -7.44
C THR A 921 21.74 9.93 -8.09
N ARG A 922 22.76 9.39 -7.41
CA ARG A 922 24.14 9.37 -7.92
C ARG A 922 24.51 7.98 -8.44
N PRO A 923 25.28 7.86 -9.54
CA PRO A 923 25.66 6.57 -10.12
C PRO A 923 26.32 5.58 -9.15
N GLU A 924 27.07 6.07 -8.15
CA GLU A 924 27.74 5.27 -7.12
C GLU A 924 26.81 4.75 -6.02
N MET A 925 25.60 5.31 -5.87
CA MET A 925 24.57 4.81 -4.95
C MET A 925 23.71 3.71 -5.59
N ARG A 926 23.83 3.50 -6.89
CA ARG A 926 23.03 2.54 -7.66
C ARG A 926 23.29 1.10 -7.22
N ASN A 927 22.22 0.39 -6.88
CA ASN A 927 22.29 -1.07 -6.79
C ASN A 927 22.08 -1.71 -8.16
N ILE A 928 22.72 -2.86 -8.37
CA ILE A 928 22.45 -3.75 -9.50
C ILE A 928 21.80 -5.03 -8.96
N ILE A 929 20.52 -5.25 -9.31
CA ILE A 929 19.65 -6.24 -8.67
C ILE A 929 19.09 -7.18 -9.74
N SER A 930 19.65 -8.39 -9.84
CA SER A 930 19.42 -9.26 -11.01
C SER A 930 19.58 -10.75 -10.67
N GLY A 931 19.05 -11.63 -11.52
CA GLY A 931 19.33 -13.06 -11.47
C GLY A 931 18.67 -13.84 -10.34
N SER A 932 17.40 -13.55 -10.04
CA SER A 932 16.54 -14.24 -9.05
C SER A 932 15.13 -14.48 -9.61
N ASP A 933 14.24 -15.10 -8.84
CA ASP A 933 12.81 -15.11 -9.21
C ASP A 933 12.22 -13.69 -9.04
N LEU A 934 12.30 -13.10 -7.84
CA LEU A 934 11.84 -11.74 -7.55
C LEU A 934 13.00 -10.77 -7.31
N GLY A 935 13.10 -9.68 -8.09
CA GLY A 935 14.15 -8.68 -7.92
C GLY A 935 13.99 -7.87 -6.63
N ILE A 936 12.92 -7.08 -6.51
CA ILE A 936 12.59 -6.35 -5.27
C ILE A 936 11.13 -6.65 -4.94
N VAL A 937 10.86 -6.93 -3.67
CA VAL A 937 9.52 -7.18 -3.11
C VAL A 937 9.25 -6.14 -2.02
N ILE A 938 8.06 -5.55 -2.05
CA ILE A 938 7.49 -4.83 -0.90
C ILE A 938 6.20 -5.52 -0.50
N SER A 939 6.09 -5.90 0.78
CA SER A 939 4.95 -6.63 1.35
C SER A 939 4.56 -6.07 2.71
N ASP A 940 3.44 -6.55 3.23
CA ASP A 940 2.79 -6.14 4.47
C ASP A 940 2.04 -4.78 4.39
N PRO A 941 0.75 -4.72 4.76
CA PRO A 941 -0.05 -3.50 4.69
C PRO A 941 0.48 -2.31 5.45
N ASN A 942 1.37 -2.50 6.45
CA ASN A 942 1.95 -1.45 7.28
C ASN A 942 3.31 -0.93 6.81
N THR A 943 3.78 -1.39 5.65
CA THR A 943 5.06 -0.99 5.06
C THR A 943 4.86 0.25 4.18
N TYR A 944 5.32 1.44 4.56
CA TYR A 944 4.97 2.68 3.84
C TYR A 944 6.17 3.54 3.45
N GLN A 945 5.97 4.45 2.49
CA GLN A 945 6.90 5.55 2.20
C GLN A 945 8.30 5.10 1.74
N ASN A 946 8.42 3.89 1.20
CA ASN A 946 9.70 3.38 0.71
C ASN A 946 10.00 3.90 -0.70
N SER A 947 11.25 4.26 -0.94
CA SER A 947 11.73 4.86 -2.19
C SER A 947 12.71 3.95 -2.91
N ILE A 948 12.38 3.59 -4.15
CA ILE A 948 13.21 2.75 -5.02
C ILE A 948 13.61 3.61 -6.21
N ILE A 949 14.85 4.10 -6.22
CA ILE A 949 15.32 5.07 -7.22
C ILE A 949 16.73 4.79 -7.73
N GLY A 950 16.99 5.10 -9.00
CA GLY A 950 18.33 5.05 -9.60
C GLY A 950 18.95 3.66 -9.74
N ASN A 951 18.19 2.57 -9.56
CA ASN A 951 18.68 1.19 -9.60
C ASN A 951 18.70 0.61 -11.02
N TYR A 952 19.54 -0.40 -11.24
CA TYR A 952 19.45 -1.28 -12.41
C TYR A 952 18.89 -2.65 -11.98
N ILE A 953 17.78 -3.05 -12.60
CA ILE A 953 17.01 -4.23 -12.23
C ILE A 953 16.82 -5.14 -13.45
N GLY A 954 17.36 -6.36 -13.38
CA GLY A 954 17.29 -7.35 -14.47
C GLY A 954 18.40 -7.25 -15.53
N THR A 955 19.42 -6.42 -15.29
CA THR A 955 20.57 -6.23 -16.18
C THR A 955 21.91 -6.55 -15.51
N ASP A 956 22.97 -6.57 -16.31
CA ASP A 956 24.34 -6.48 -15.82
C ASP A 956 24.68 -5.08 -15.29
N ILE A 957 25.86 -4.95 -14.69
CA ILE A 957 26.38 -3.67 -14.15
C ILE A 957 26.47 -2.55 -15.18
N SER A 958 26.59 -2.87 -16.48
CA SER A 958 26.59 -1.86 -17.55
C SER A 958 25.19 -1.37 -17.93
N GLY A 959 24.15 -2.12 -17.57
CA GLY A 959 22.77 -1.87 -18.01
C GLY A 959 22.53 -2.15 -19.49
N THR A 960 23.41 -2.92 -20.15
CA THR A 960 23.32 -3.18 -21.60
C THR A 960 23.11 -4.65 -21.97
N TYR A 961 23.22 -5.55 -20.98
CA TYR A 961 22.94 -6.98 -21.12
C TYR A 961 21.92 -7.43 -20.09
N ALA A 962 20.97 -8.27 -20.52
CA ALA A 962 19.93 -8.79 -19.64
C ALA A 962 20.50 -9.93 -18.77
N ILE A 963 20.26 -9.84 -17.47
CA ILE A 963 20.42 -10.90 -16.48
C ILE A 963 19.09 -10.95 -15.72
N PRO A 964 18.06 -11.55 -16.34
CA PRO A 964 16.68 -11.36 -15.93
C PRO A 964 16.43 -11.82 -14.50
N ASN A 965 15.60 -11.07 -13.78
CA ASN A 965 14.70 -11.67 -12.80
C ASN A 965 13.46 -12.19 -13.53
N ASN A 966 12.66 -13.05 -12.89
CA ASN A 966 11.33 -13.35 -13.41
C ASN A 966 10.45 -12.09 -13.30
N THR A 967 10.33 -11.53 -12.10
CA THR A 967 9.73 -10.20 -11.87
C THR A 967 10.78 -9.22 -11.38
N GLY A 968 10.90 -8.06 -12.03
CA GLY A 968 11.88 -7.04 -11.66
C GLY A 968 11.58 -6.40 -10.31
N PHE A 969 10.37 -5.87 -10.15
CA PHE A 969 9.87 -5.25 -8.93
C PHE A 969 8.42 -5.69 -8.70
N THR A 970 8.05 -5.97 -7.46
CA THR A 970 6.67 -6.33 -7.09
C THR A 970 6.23 -5.73 -5.76
N ILE A 971 4.97 -5.29 -5.71
CA ILE A 971 4.26 -4.91 -4.49
C ILE A 971 3.17 -5.96 -4.20
N PHE A 972 2.96 -6.26 -2.91
CA PHE A 972 1.91 -7.14 -2.40
C PHE A 972 1.15 -6.50 -1.24
N THR A 973 -0.02 -5.91 -1.53
CA THR A 973 -0.95 -5.35 -0.54
C THR A 973 -0.36 -4.18 0.25
N VAL A 974 0.33 -3.23 -0.43
CA VAL A 974 1.06 -2.13 0.22
C VAL A 974 0.80 -0.79 -0.47
N SER A 975 0.47 0.26 0.30
CA SER A 975 0.21 1.63 -0.19
C SER A 975 1.37 2.61 0.05
N TYR A 976 1.34 3.79 -0.57
CA TYR A 976 2.27 4.91 -0.33
C TYR A 976 3.76 4.64 -0.62
N ASN A 977 4.10 3.93 -1.69
CA ASN A 977 5.52 3.71 -2.08
C ASN A 977 5.86 4.37 -3.41
N ARG A 978 7.14 4.70 -3.60
CA ARG A 978 7.65 5.37 -4.80
C ARG A 978 8.63 4.50 -5.57
N ILE A 979 8.35 4.31 -6.86
CA ILE A 979 9.22 3.64 -7.82
C ILE A 979 9.62 4.64 -8.90
N GLY A 980 10.89 5.06 -8.86
CA GLY A 980 11.46 6.03 -9.79
C GLY A 980 11.12 7.47 -9.41
N GLY A 981 11.48 8.42 -10.28
CA GLY A 981 11.34 9.85 -9.99
C GLY A 981 11.55 10.75 -11.19
N ALA A 982 11.07 11.99 -11.08
CA ALA A 982 11.22 13.03 -12.10
C ALA A 982 12.58 13.78 -12.00
N GLY A 983 13.28 13.66 -10.86
CA GLY A 983 14.58 14.27 -10.63
C GLY A 983 15.73 13.55 -11.34
N GLU A 984 16.84 14.27 -11.54
CA GLU A 984 18.03 13.72 -12.19
C GLU A 984 18.59 12.52 -11.40
N GLY A 985 18.76 11.38 -12.08
CA GLY A 985 19.30 10.16 -11.50
C GLY A 985 18.30 9.30 -10.72
N GLU A 986 17.05 9.73 -10.55
CA GLU A 986 16.03 8.96 -9.83
C GLU A 986 15.44 7.79 -10.65
N SER A 987 15.53 7.84 -11.98
CA SER A 987 15.02 6.81 -12.88
C SER A 987 15.62 5.43 -12.58
N ASN A 988 14.77 4.43 -12.33
CA ASN A 988 15.21 3.04 -12.38
C ASN A 988 15.30 2.55 -13.83
N LEU A 989 16.29 1.72 -14.12
CA LEU A 989 16.38 0.93 -15.33
C LEU A 989 15.87 -0.49 -15.05
N ILE A 990 14.68 -0.83 -15.54
CA ILE A 990 14.02 -2.12 -15.28
C ILE A 990 13.86 -2.87 -16.59
N SER A 991 14.78 -3.77 -16.91
CA SER A 991 14.92 -4.31 -18.26
C SER A 991 15.30 -5.78 -18.29
N GLY A 992 14.88 -6.47 -19.36
CA GLY A 992 15.17 -7.87 -19.61
C GLY A 992 14.34 -8.89 -18.81
N ASN A 993 13.49 -8.46 -17.88
CA ASN A 993 12.68 -9.32 -17.01
C ASN A 993 11.47 -9.93 -17.74
N GLN A 994 10.81 -10.94 -17.18
CA GLN A 994 9.53 -11.37 -17.70
C GLN A 994 8.47 -10.28 -17.43
N THR A 995 8.30 -9.87 -16.18
CA THR A 995 7.51 -8.69 -15.81
C THR A 995 8.42 -7.63 -15.24
N GLY A 996 8.34 -6.39 -15.73
CA GLY A 996 9.13 -5.27 -15.22
C GLY A 996 8.68 -4.89 -13.80
N ILE A 997 7.49 -4.28 -13.71
CA ILE A 997 6.84 -3.88 -12.45
C ILE A 997 5.53 -4.65 -12.32
N ASN A 998 5.25 -5.20 -11.14
CA ASN A 998 4.05 -5.96 -10.84
C ASN A 998 3.37 -5.40 -9.58
N LEU A 999 2.15 -4.90 -9.67
CA LEU A 999 1.35 -4.47 -8.52
C LEU A 999 0.28 -5.52 -8.25
N ASN A 1000 0.18 -5.97 -7.00
CA ASN A 1000 -0.84 -6.92 -6.56
C ASN A 1000 -1.35 -6.57 -5.16
N GLY A 1001 -2.57 -7.00 -4.86
CA GLY A 1001 -3.18 -6.90 -3.54
C GLY A 1001 -4.39 -5.98 -3.55
N TYR A 1002 -5.49 -6.44 -2.96
CA TYR A 1002 -6.73 -5.67 -2.92
C TYR A 1002 -6.62 -4.47 -1.98
N GLY A 1003 -7.32 -3.38 -2.32
CA GLY A 1003 -7.45 -2.22 -1.44
C GLY A 1003 -6.17 -1.40 -1.30
N VAL A 1004 -5.27 -1.45 -2.26
CA VAL A 1004 -4.01 -0.70 -2.24
C VAL A 1004 -4.16 0.63 -2.96
N THR A 1005 -3.55 1.69 -2.42
CA THR A 1005 -3.63 3.07 -2.93
C THR A 1005 -2.28 3.77 -2.97
N ASP A 1006 -2.20 4.90 -3.69
CA ASP A 1006 -1.13 5.89 -3.55
C ASP A 1006 0.29 5.40 -3.81
N ASN A 1007 0.47 4.34 -4.61
CA ASN A 1007 1.80 4.01 -5.12
C ASN A 1007 2.11 4.88 -6.35
N ILE A 1008 3.33 5.43 -6.38
CA ILE A 1008 3.77 6.36 -7.41
C ILE A 1008 4.85 5.70 -8.26
N ILE A 1009 4.57 5.51 -9.55
CA ILE A 1009 5.50 4.95 -10.54
C ILE A 1009 5.78 6.02 -11.59
N GLN A 1010 6.93 6.67 -11.52
CA GLN A 1010 7.24 7.79 -12.41
C GLN A 1010 8.70 7.79 -12.86
N GLY A 1011 8.95 8.35 -14.05
CA GLY A 1011 10.28 8.58 -14.59
C GLY A 1011 11.13 7.33 -14.82
N ASN A 1012 10.54 6.13 -14.82
CA ASN A 1012 11.29 4.89 -15.00
C ASN A 1012 11.58 4.60 -16.47
N ILE A 1013 12.68 3.88 -16.71
CA ILE A 1013 13.06 3.36 -18.03
C ILE A 1013 12.86 1.85 -18.02
N LEU A 1014 11.84 1.37 -18.73
CA LEU A 1014 11.48 -0.04 -18.79
C LEU A 1014 11.78 -0.62 -20.17
N GLY A 1015 12.55 -1.71 -20.20
CA GLY A 1015 12.83 -2.46 -21.42
C GLY A 1015 13.76 -1.78 -22.43
N TRP A 1016 14.53 -0.79 -21.98
CA TRP A 1016 15.64 -0.18 -22.73
C TRP A 1016 16.97 -0.51 -22.08
N ASP A 1017 18.06 -0.35 -22.81
CA ASP A 1017 19.39 -0.34 -22.20
C ASP A 1017 19.68 1.02 -21.53
N ALA A 1018 20.74 1.06 -20.71
CA ALA A 1018 21.18 2.28 -20.02
C ALA A 1018 21.52 3.45 -20.98
N SER A 1019 21.73 3.18 -22.27
CA SER A 1019 21.97 4.23 -23.27
C SER A 1019 20.67 4.87 -23.79
N GLY A 1020 19.52 4.23 -23.55
CA GLY A 1020 18.22 4.62 -24.08
C GLY A 1020 18.08 4.47 -25.59
N LYS A 1021 19.03 3.78 -26.26
CA LYS A 1021 19.08 3.65 -27.73
C LYS A 1021 18.74 2.26 -28.23
N LYS A 1022 18.91 1.23 -27.40
CA LYS A 1022 18.64 -0.15 -27.77
C LYS A 1022 17.58 -0.72 -26.83
N GLN A 1023 16.60 -1.41 -27.39
CA GLN A 1023 15.61 -2.12 -26.59
C GLN A 1023 16.23 -3.39 -25.97
N LEU A 1024 15.91 -3.59 -24.71
CA LEU A 1024 16.23 -4.75 -23.90
C LEU A 1024 14.93 -5.17 -23.18
N PRO A 1025 13.88 -5.51 -23.96
CA PRO A 1025 12.50 -5.41 -23.51
C PRO A 1025 12.18 -6.42 -22.41
N ASN A 1026 11.32 -6.01 -21.48
CA ASN A 1026 10.58 -6.96 -20.65
C ASN A 1026 9.51 -7.66 -21.50
N ASN A 1027 8.98 -8.82 -21.08
CA ASN A 1027 7.80 -9.37 -21.77
C ASN A 1027 6.58 -8.47 -21.54
N THR A 1028 6.29 -8.18 -20.28
CA THR A 1028 5.31 -7.17 -19.83
C THR A 1028 6.05 -6.03 -19.14
N GLY A 1029 5.76 -4.79 -19.52
CA GLY A 1029 6.35 -3.60 -18.88
C GLY A 1029 5.86 -3.45 -17.44
N ILE A 1030 4.57 -3.13 -17.29
CA ILE A 1030 3.90 -2.95 -16.00
C ILE A 1030 2.66 -3.87 -15.96
N SER A 1031 2.44 -4.56 -14.86
CA SER A 1031 1.19 -5.29 -14.59
C SER A 1031 0.55 -4.71 -13.33
N ILE A 1032 -0.71 -4.31 -13.42
CA ILE A 1032 -1.55 -3.88 -12.31
C ILE A 1032 -2.62 -4.95 -12.14
N ASN A 1033 -2.57 -5.67 -11.03
CA ASN A 1033 -3.48 -6.79 -10.76
C ASN A 1033 -4.18 -6.59 -9.41
N MET A 1034 -5.38 -7.18 -9.28
CA MET A 1034 -6.12 -7.31 -8.02
C MET A 1034 -6.38 -5.99 -7.28
N GLY A 1035 -7.50 -5.30 -7.57
CA GLY A 1035 -8.08 -4.31 -6.62
C GLY A 1035 -7.28 -3.04 -6.31
N GLN A 1036 -6.30 -2.67 -7.13
CA GLN A 1036 -5.48 -1.47 -6.98
C GLN A 1036 -6.29 -0.21 -7.29
N ARG A 1037 -6.24 0.79 -6.42
CA ARG A 1037 -6.96 2.04 -6.60
C ARG A 1037 -6.02 3.23 -6.57
N HIS A 1038 -6.36 4.31 -7.28
CA HIS A 1038 -5.68 5.60 -7.12
C HIS A 1038 -4.14 5.52 -7.25
N ILE A 1039 -3.64 4.65 -8.13
CA ILE A 1039 -2.21 4.53 -8.43
C ILE A 1039 -1.81 5.58 -9.46
N ILE A 1040 -0.63 6.19 -9.29
CA ILE A 1040 -0.06 7.11 -10.27
C ILE A 1040 0.99 6.40 -11.10
N VAL A 1041 0.78 6.35 -12.42
CA VAL A 1041 1.74 5.87 -13.39
C VAL A 1041 2.07 6.97 -14.38
N GLY A 1042 3.20 7.63 -14.16
CA GLY A 1042 3.67 8.77 -14.92
C GLY A 1042 3.21 10.10 -14.32
N GLY A 1043 2.91 11.09 -15.16
CA GLY A 1043 2.50 12.42 -14.72
C GLY A 1043 2.27 13.40 -15.88
N TYR A 1044 2.10 14.67 -15.55
CA TYR A 1044 1.76 15.70 -16.54
C TYR A 1044 3.00 16.26 -17.27
N SER A 1045 4.15 16.32 -16.61
CA SER A 1045 5.41 16.70 -17.25
C SER A 1045 6.10 15.51 -17.92
N ALA A 1046 6.98 15.81 -18.89
CA ALA A 1046 7.75 14.79 -19.59
C ALA A 1046 8.75 14.03 -18.69
N ALA A 1047 9.16 14.61 -17.55
CA ALA A 1047 10.10 13.99 -16.62
C ALA A 1047 9.42 12.91 -15.75
N GLU A 1048 8.12 13.08 -15.48
CA GLU A 1048 7.32 12.10 -14.73
C GLU A 1048 6.96 10.88 -15.60
N GLY A 1049 6.87 11.04 -16.91
CA GLY A 1049 6.48 9.97 -17.83
C GLY A 1049 7.43 8.76 -17.84
N ASN A 1050 6.89 7.56 -17.64
CA ASN A 1050 7.68 6.34 -17.79
C ASN A 1050 7.94 6.05 -19.28
N ARG A 1051 9.13 5.55 -19.60
CA ARG A 1051 9.51 5.11 -20.95
C ARG A 1051 9.50 3.59 -21.04
N ILE A 1052 8.49 3.04 -21.71
CA ILE A 1052 8.14 1.62 -21.70
C ILE A 1052 8.36 1.02 -23.09
N ALA A 1053 9.31 0.10 -23.19
CA ALA A 1053 9.44 -0.84 -24.30
C ALA A 1053 9.17 -2.26 -23.79
N SER A 1054 8.31 -2.99 -24.48
CA SER A 1054 7.94 -4.34 -24.07
C SER A 1054 7.76 -5.22 -25.29
N LYS A 1055 7.95 -6.53 -25.10
CA LYS A 1055 7.82 -7.51 -26.18
C LYS A 1055 6.37 -7.83 -26.47
N ASP A 1056 5.58 -8.07 -25.41
CA ASP A 1056 4.20 -8.53 -25.54
C ASP A 1056 3.24 -7.40 -25.15
N LEU A 1057 3.21 -6.98 -23.88
CA LEU A 1057 2.32 -5.92 -23.37
C LEU A 1057 3.12 -4.77 -22.75
N GLY A 1058 2.80 -3.53 -23.12
CA GLY A 1058 3.38 -2.36 -22.45
C GLY A 1058 2.90 -2.27 -21.00
N MET A 1059 1.58 -2.33 -20.82
CA MET A 1059 0.91 -2.37 -19.53
C MET A 1059 -0.29 -3.32 -19.58
N ARG A 1060 -0.42 -4.15 -18.56
CA ARG A 1060 -1.59 -4.99 -18.31
C ARG A 1060 -2.31 -4.49 -17.07
N ILE A 1061 -3.62 -4.37 -17.13
CA ILE A 1061 -4.48 -3.95 -16.03
C ILE A 1061 -5.58 -5.00 -15.94
N SER A 1062 -5.51 -5.89 -14.96
CA SER A 1062 -6.39 -7.05 -14.91
C SER A 1062 -7.04 -7.23 -13.56
N ASP A 1063 -8.31 -7.62 -13.60
CA ASP A 1063 -9.18 -7.96 -12.46
C ASP A 1063 -10.05 -6.80 -11.99
N ALA A 1064 -11.18 -7.16 -11.40
CA ALA A 1064 -12.15 -6.22 -10.87
C ALA A 1064 -11.62 -5.52 -9.61
N GLY A 1065 -12.23 -4.37 -9.29
CA GLY A 1065 -11.79 -3.50 -8.20
C GLY A 1065 -10.57 -2.64 -8.52
N ILE A 1066 -9.99 -2.76 -9.73
CA ILE A 1066 -8.96 -1.82 -10.19
C ILE A 1066 -9.62 -0.58 -10.78
N GLU A 1067 -9.46 0.55 -10.08
CA GLU A 1067 -10.16 1.80 -10.41
C GLU A 1067 -9.41 3.07 -10.02
N TYR A 1068 -9.78 4.20 -10.63
CA TYR A 1068 -9.24 5.53 -10.33
C TYR A 1068 -7.74 5.68 -10.53
N ASN A 1069 -7.10 4.79 -11.29
CA ASN A 1069 -5.66 4.88 -11.56
C ASN A 1069 -5.37 5.98 -12.58
N PHE A 1070 -4.35 6.79 -12.30
CA PHE A 1070 -3.90 7.89 -13.15
C PHE A 1070 -2.70 7.46 -14.00
N ILE A 1071 -2.94 7.19 -15.27
CA ILE A 1071 -1.93 6.74 -16.23
C ILE A 1071 -1.67 7.86 -17.22
N ALA A 1072 -0.62 8.66 -16.96
CA ALA A 1072 -0.39 9.89 -17.71
C ALA A 1072 1.05 10.10 -18.18
N GLY A 1073 1.21 10.74 -19.35
CA GLY A 1073 2.52 11.20 -19.86
C GLY A 1073 3.52 10.09 -20.23
N ASN A 1074 3.13 8.81 -20.19
CA ASN A 1074 4.03 7.70 -20.48
C ASN A 1074 4.30 7.57 -21.98
N SER A 1075 5.42 6.94 -22.33
CA SER A 1075 5.77 6.60 -23.72
C SER A 1075 5.86 5.09 -23.91
N PHE A 1076 5.01 4.54 -24.77
CA PHE A 1076 4.91 3.13 -25.09
C PHE A 1076 5.49 2.83 -26.48
N SER A 1077 6.26 1.74 -26.58
CA SER A 1077 6.83 1.28 -27.85
C SER A 1077 7.04 -0.23 -27.95
N GLY A 1078 7.04 -0.75 -29.18
CA GLY A 1078 7.53 -2.09 -29.53
C GLY A 1078 6.63 -3.28 -29.14
N SER A 1079 5.50 -3.05 -28.46
CA SER A 1079 4.65 -4.13 -27.95
C SER A 1079 3.89 -4.84 -29.07
N SER A 1080 3.89 -6.19 -29.02
CA SER A 1080 3.27 -7.03 -30.03
C SER A 1080 1.79 -7.34 -29.80
N VAL A 1081 1.29 -7.19 -28.56
CA VAL A 1081 -0.10 -7.48 -28.18
C VAL A 1081 -0.92 -6.20 -28.00
N SER A 1082 -0.51 -5.30 -27.12
CA SER A 1082 -1.16 -3.99 -26.89
C SER A 1082 -0.24 -3.04 -26.11
N GLY A 1083 -0.51 -1.74 -26.18
CA GLY A 1083 0.16 -0.73 -25.37
C GLY A 1083 -0.31 -0.82 -23.93
N ILE A 1084 -1.60 -0.51 -23.71
CA ILE A 1084 -2.31 -0.73 -22.46
C ILE A 1084 -3.45 -1.71 -22.73
N PHE A 1085 -3.59 -2.71 -21.87
CA PHE A 1085 -4.64 -3.71 -21.97
C PHE A 1085 -5.40 -3.83 -20.65
N PHE A 1086 -6.66 -3.41 -20.65
CA PHE A 1086 -7.62 -3.66 -19.58
C PHE A 1086 -8.31 -5.01 -19.78
N GLU A 1087 -8.25 -5.86 -18.77
CA GLU A 1087 -8.82 -7.20 -18.71
C GLU A 1087 -9.72 -7.33 -17.46
N ASN A 1088 -10.71 -8.23 -17.50
CA ASN A 1088 -11.49 -8.67 -16.34
C ASN A 1088 -12.15 -7.53 -15.51
N HIS A 1089 -12.86 -6.60 -16.14
CA HIS A 1089 -13.74 -5.61 -15.48
C HIS A 1089 -13.08 -4.43 -14.71
N SER A 1090 -11.82 -4.09 -14.98
CA SER A 1090 -11.21 -2.85 -14.47
C SER A 1090 -11.94 -1.60 -15.02
N SER A 1091 -12.28 -0.65 -14.14
CA SER A 1091 -13.25 0.43 -14.40
C SER A 1091 -12.79 1.77 -13.84
N ASN A 1092 -13.33 2.88 -14.33
CA ASN A 1092 -13.08 4.24 -13.80
C ASN A 1092 -11.60 4.69 -13.79
N ASN A 1093 -10.77 4.21 -14.73
CA ASN A 1093 -9.36 4.60 -14.82
C ASN A 1093 -9.14 5.73 -15.83
N PHE A 1094 -8.03 6.47 -15.65
CA PHE A 1094 -7.68 7.63 -16.45
C PHE A 1094 -6.42 7.35 -17.26
N VAL A 1095 -6.55 7.33 -18.59
CA VAL A 1095 -5.43 7.16 -19.54
C VAL A 1095 -5.29 8.43 -20.36
N GLN A 1096 -4.35 9.30 -20.00
CA GLN A 1096 -4.27 10.64 -20.61
C GLN A 1096 -2.87 11.16 -20.94
N GLY A 1097 -2.73 11.87 -22.07
CA GLY A 1097 -1.45 12.48 -22.45
C GLY A 1097 -0.31 11.49 -22.75
N ASN A 1098 -0.59 10.19 -22.89
CA ASN A 1098 0.42 9.18 -23.21
C ASN A 1098 0.77 9.21 -24.71
N SER A 1099 1.94 8.67 -25.06
CA SER A 1099 2.39 8.52 -26.44
C SER A 1099 2.58 7.05 -26.81
N PHE A 1100 1.99 6.63 -27.92
CA PHE A 1100 2.08 5.26 -28.44
C PHE A 1100 2.78 5.27 -29.80
N THR A 1101 3.99 4.71 -29.85
CA THR A 1101 4.86 4.73 -31.03
C THR A 1101 5.29 3.32 -31.42
N ASP A 1102 5.47 3.04 -32.72
CA ASP A 1102 5.93 1.73 -33.20
C ASP A 1102 5.13 0.53 -32.64
N MET A 1103 3.81 0.68 -32.53
CA MET A 1103 2.92 -0.34 -32.00
C MET A 1103 2.52 -1.33 -33.10
N ASN A 1104 2.63 -2.63 -32.82
CA ASN A 1104 2.27 -3.68 -33.80
C ASN A 1104 0.79 -4.11 -33.70
N SER A 1105 0.07 -3.60 -32.71
CA SER A 1105 -1.32 -3.93 -32.37
C SER A 1105 -2.00 -2.71 -31.72
N ASN A 1106 -3.07 -2.89 -30.94
CA ASN A 1106 -3.83 -1.80 -30.34
C ASN A 1106 -2.99 -0.94 -29.37
N ALA A 1107 -3.20 0.37 -29.38
CA ALA A 1107 -2.56 1.25 -28.40
C ALA A 1107 -3.24 1.09 -27.02
N VAL A 1108 -4.56 1.20 -26.97
CA VAL A 1108 -5.37 0.88 -25.79
C VAL A 1108 -6.44 -0.14 -26.17
N ARG A 1109 -6.54 -1.22 -25.39
CA ARG A 1109 -7.56 -2.25 -25.52
C ARG A 1109 -8.31 -2.39 -24.21
N VAL A 1110 -9.65 -2.44 -24.29
CA VAL A 1110 -10.53 -2.60 -23.14
C VAL A 1110 -11.43 -3.82 -23.34
N ASP A 1111 -11.17 -4.88 -22.57
CA ASP A 1111 -11.99 -6.08 -22.46
C ASP A 1111 -12.78 -5.99 -21.15
N TYR A 1112 -14.11 -5.84 -21.24
CA TYR A 1112 -14.99 -5.59 -20.08
C TYR A 1112 -14.66 -4.27 -19.35
N GLY A 1113 -15.41 -3.96 -18.28
CA GLY A 1113 -15.24 -2.73 -17.49
C GLY A 1113 -15.89 -1.49 -18.10
N SER A 1114 -16.09 -0.45 -17.28
CA SER A 1114 -16.77 0.80 -17.65
C SER A 1114 -16.12 2.03 -17.04
N GLY A 1115 -16.48 3.21 -17.50
CA GLY A 1115 -16.01 4.49 -16.94
C GLY A 1115 -14.52 4.79 -17.20
N ASN A 1116 -13.84 4.01 -18.04
CA ASN A 1116 -12.43 4.26 -18.33
C ASN A 1116 -12.30 5.43 -19.32
N GLN A 1117 -11.70 6.53 -18.86
CA GLN A 1117 -11.48 7.76 -19.61
C GLN A 1117 -10.15 7.70 -20.36
N ILE A 1118 -10.19 7.70 -21.70
CA ILE A 1118 -9.01 7.59 -22.57
C ILE A 1118 -8.94 8.85 -23.43
N ARG A 1119 -8.15 9.83 -22.99
CA ARG A 1119 -8.25 11.20 -23.52
C ARG A 1119 -6.90 11.85 -23.80
N SER A 1120 -6.85 12.76 -24.78
CA SER A 1120 -5.66 13.54 -25.14
C SER A 1120 -4.35 12.75 -25.35
N ASN A 1121 -4.42 11.46 -25.74
CA ASN A 1121 -3.23 10.65 -26.02
C ASN A 1121 -2.73 10.86 -27.48
N THR A 1122 -1.44 10.66 -27.72
CA THR A 1122 -0.84 10.70 -29.07
C THR A 1122 -0.60 9.29 -29.60
N TYR A 1123 -0.98 9.04 -30.84
CA TYR A 1123 -0.87 7.73 -31.46
C TYR A 1123 -0.11 7.79 -32.79
N ASP A 1124 0.85 6.91 -33.01
CA ASP A 1124 1.46 6.67 -34.32
C ASP A 1124 1.00 5.33 -34.89
N ILE A 1125 -0.31 5.21 -35.08
CA ILE A 1125 -1.01 4.03 -35.60
C ILE A 1125 -2.31 4.46 -36.28
N LYS A 1126 -2.89 3.58 -37.10
CA LYS A 1126 -4.23 3.79 -37.68
C LYS A 1126 -5.28 4.01 -36.59
N ALA A 1127 -6.19 4.96 -36.80
CA ALA A 1127 -7.24 5.34 -35.84
C ALA A 1127 -8.08 4.17 -35.33
N GLN A 1128 -8.44 3.25 -36.22
CA GLN A 1128 -9.18 2.01 -35.89
C GLN A 1128 -8.45 1.07 -34.91
N ASN A 1129 -7.14 1.22 -34.74
CA ASN A 1129 -6.32 0.44 -33.82
C ASN A 1129 -5.91 1.25 -32.58
N ALA A 1130 -6.21 2.56 -32.52
CA ALA A 1130 -5.79 3.39 -31.39
C ALA A 1130 -6.52 2.98 -30.10
N ILE A 1131 -7.85 2.91 -30.14
CA ILE A 1131 -8.69 2.42 -29.04
C ILE A 1131 -9.54 1.28 -29.58
N PHE A 1132 -9.57 0.16 -28.84
CA PHE A 1132 -10.35 -1.01 -29.22
C PHE A 1132 -11.16 -1.52 -28.04
N LEU A 1133 -12.48 -1.58 -28.24
CA LEU A 1133 -13.44 -2.03 -27.24
C LEU A 1133 -13.99 -3.40 -27.65
N VAL A 1134 -13.91 -4.38 -26.75
CA VAL A 1134 -14.48 -5.71 -26.96
C VAL A 1134 -15.13 -6.21 -25.68
N GLU A 1135 -15.99 -7.22 -25.82
CA GLU A 1135 -16.68 -7.85 -24.68
C GLU A 1135 -17.39 -6.84 -23.75
N ASN A 1136 -17.98 -5.79 -24.34
CA ASN A 1136 -18.65 -4.72 -23.59
C ASN A 1136 -17.73 -3.79 -22.79
N GLY A 1137 -16.45 -3.71 -23.13
CA GLY A 1137 -15.54 -2.70 -22.61
C GLY A 1137 -16.05 -1.28 -22.89
N ASN A 1138 -16.05 -0.43 -21.87
CA ASN A 1138 -16.68 0.89 -21.87
C ASN A 1138 -18.11 0.88 -22.42
N LEU A 1139 -18.86 -0.16 -22.07
CA LEU A 1139 -20.25 -0.40 -22.51
C LEU A 1139 -20.44 -0.38 -24.03
N ASN A 1140 -19.38 -0.64 -24.79
CA ASN A 1140 -19.33 -0.48 -26.25
C ASN A 1140 -19.87 0.90 -26.72
N LEU A 1141 -19.52 1.98 -26.02
CA LEU A 1141 -19.98 3.32 -26.36
C LEU A 1141 -19.72 3.65 -27.84
N ALA A 1142 -20.76 4.10 -28.53
CA ALA A 1142 -20.71 4.36 -29.96
C ALA A 1142 -19.79 5.55 -30.29
N ALA A 1143 -18.93 5.37 -31.30
CA ALA A 1143 -18.09 6.45 -31.81
C ALA A 1143 -18.92 7.62 -32.37
N PRO A 1144 -18.46 8.88 -32.22
CA PRO A 1144 -19.15 10.03 -32.80
C PRO A 1144 -19.17 9.97 -34.33
N LEU A 1145 -20.22 10.54 -34.92
CA LEU A 1145 -20.35 10.74 -36.37
C LEU A 1145 -19.89 12.15 -36.71
N ILE A 1146 -18.93 12.29 -37.62
CA ILE A 1146 -18.50 13.58 -38.15
C ILE A 1146 -19.25 13.84 -39.46
N ASP A 1147 -20.01 14.93 -39.52
CA ASP A 1147 -20.76 15.33 -40.71
C ASP A 1147 -19.94 16.26 -41.62
N ARG A 1148 -19.13 17.13 -41.02
CA ARG A 1148 -18.31 18.11 -41.74
C ARG A 1148 -17.01 18.39 -41.00
N ALA A 1149 -15.92 18.52 -41.74
CA ALA A 1149 -14.61 18.89 -41.23
C ALA A 1149 -13.91 19.92 -42.15
N THR A 1150 -13.43 21.00 -41.55
CA THR A 1150 -12.61 22.05 -42.16
C THR A 1150 -11.38 22.29 -41.26
N PRO A 1151 -10.35 23.02 -41.71
CA PRO A 1151 -9.19 23.31 -40.86
C PRO A 1151 -9.56 23.96 -39.53
N TYR A 1152 -10.63 24.76 -39.47
CA TYR A 1152 -11.00 25.53 -38.27
C TYR A 1152 -12.26 25.04 -37.56
N SER A 1153 -12.98 24.05 -38.11
CA SER A 1153 -14.23 23.58 -37.50
C SER A 1153 -14.56 22.14 -37.87
N VAL A 1154 -15.10 21.41 -36.89
CA VAL A 1154 -15.62 20.06 -37.03
C VAL A 1154 -17.02 20.00 -36.41
N SER A 1155 -17.99 19.42 -37.10
CA SER A 1155 -19.37 19.27 -36.60
C SER A 1155 -19.89 17.87 -36.85
N GLY A 1156 -20.80 17.41 -35.98
CA GLY A 1156 -21.31 16.06 -36.05
C GLY A 1156 -22.35 15.74 -34.98
N SER A 1157 -22.54 14.45 -34.72
CA SER A 1157 -23.46 13.95 -33.67
C SER A 1157 -22.86 12.81 -32.85
N THR A 1158 -23.29 12.68 -31.59
CA THR A 1158 -22.89 11.66 -30.62
C THR A 1158 -23.97 11.48 -29.53
N CYS A 1159 -23.66 10.87 -28.40
CA CYS A 1159 -24.55 10.78 -27.25
C CYS A 1159 -24.83 12.17 -26.63
N PRO A 1160 -26.04 12.44 -26.09
CA PRO A 1160 -26.37 13.74 -25.51
C PRO A 1160 -25.45 14.16 -24.37
N ASN A 1161 -25.06 15.45 -24.35
CA ASN A 1161 -24.21 16.05 -23.32
C ASN A 1161 -22.85 15.35 -23.10
N CYS A 1162 -22.39 14.58 -24.08
CA CYS A 1162 -21.10 13.92 -24.05
C CYS A 1162 -19.98 14.88 -24.44
N LEU A 1163 -18.81 14.68 -23.82
CA LEU A 1163 -17.56 15.35 -24.19
C LEU A 1163 -17.03 14.74 -25.49
N VAL A 1164 -16.65 15.57 -26.45
CA VAL A 1164 -16.12 15.15 -27.75
C VAL A 1164 -14.70 15.68 -27.91
N GLU A 1165 -13.73 14.79 -28.07
CA GLU A 1165 -12.35 15.16 -28.42
C GLU A 1165 -12.13 15.07 -29.93
N ILE A 1166 -11.49 16.09 -30.49
CA ILE A 1166 -11.14 16.20 -31.90
C ILE A 1166 -9.65 15.95 -32.07
N TYR A 1167 -9.31 15.13 -33.06
CA TYR A 1167 -7.96 14.73 -33.38
C TYR A 1167 -7.64 15.01 -34.84
N SER A 1168 -6.47 15.61 -35.04
CA SER A 1168 -5.85 15.81 -36.35
C SER A 1168 -5.02 14.60 -36.74
N ILE A 1169 -5.00 14.27 -38.04
CA ILE A 1169 -4.26 13.13 -38.58
C ILE A 1169 -3.31 13.61 -39.68
N SER A 1170 -2.02 13.35 -39.47
CA SER A 1170 -0.94 13.63 -40.42
C SER A 1170 -0.12 12.36 -40.66
N GLY A 1171 -0.26 11.77 -41.85
CA GLY A 1171 0.32 10.46 -42.14
C GLY A 1171 -0.36 9.36 -41.33
N GLN A 1172 0.37 8.73 -40.40
CA GLN A 1172 -0.17 7.75 -39.44
C GLN A 1172 -0.28 8.31 -38.02
N THR A 1173 0.17 9.54 -37.80
CA THR A 1173 0.17 10.15 -36.48
C THR A 1173 -1.15 10.87 -36.22
N ILE A 1174 -1.77 10.57 -35.08
CA ILE A 1174 -3.02 11.11 -34.58
C ILE A 1174 -2.70 11.98 -33.37
N ARG A 1175 -3.06 13.26 -33.43
CA ARG A 1175 -2.76 14.25 -32.38
C ARG A 1175 -4.01 14.98 -31.94
N TYR A 1176 -4.15 15.14 -30.63
CA TYR A 1176 -5.22 15.93 -30.03
C TYR A 1176 -5.21 17.36 -30.57
N ALA A 1177 -6.37 17.86 -31.00
CA ALA A 1177 -6.55 19.19 -31.57
C ALA A 1177 -7.43 20.09 -30.69
N GLY A 1178 -8.33 19.51 -29.90
CA GLY A 1178 -9.22 20.24 -28.99
C GLY A 1178 -10.43 19.42 -28.56
N LYS A 1179 -11.30 19.99 -27.74
CA LYS A 1179 -12.54 19.35 -27.26
C LYS A 1179 -13.75 20.29 -27.33
N THR A 1180 -14.94 19.71 -27.33
CA THR A 1180 -16.25 20.40 -27.23
C THR A 1180 -17.26 19.49 -26.53
N THR A 1181 -18.44 20.00 -26.19
CA THR A 1181 -19.52 19.20 -25.60
C THR A 1181 -20.69 19.18 -26.57
N SER A 1182 -21.32 18.01 -26.73
CA SER A 1182 -22.56 17.89 -27.49
C SER A 1182 -23.75 18.47 -26.72
N ASP A 1183 -24.78 18.92 -27.42
CA ASP A 1183 -26.01 19.39 -26.81
C ASP A 1183 -26.93 18.24 -26.35
N ALA A 1184 -28.09 18.58 -25.79
CA ALA A 1184 -29.08 17.59 -25.34
C ALA A 1184 -29.67 16.71 -26.46
N THR A 1185 -29.45 17.06 -27.74
CA THR A 1185 -29.83 16.23 -28.89
C THR A 1185 -28.68 15.36 -29.40
N GLY A 1186 -27.47 15.55 -28.84
CA GLY A 1186 -26.25 14.89 -29.26
C GLY A 1186 -25.51 15.61 -30.39
N ALA A 1187 -25.97 16.77 -30.86
CA ALA A 1187 -25.27 17.52 -31.89
C ALA A 1187 -24.06 18.25 -31.29
N PHE A 1188 -22.92 18.24 -31.98
CA PHE A 1188 -21.73 18.96 -31.53
C PHE A 1188 -21.13 19.82 -32.63
N GLN A 1189 -20.48 20.91 -32.22
CA GLN A 1189 -19.64 21.73 -33.07
C GLN A 1189 -18.40 22.14 -32.29
N TRP A 1190 -17.24 21.90 -32.90
CA TRP A 1190 -15.96 22.39 -32.44
C TRP A 1190 -15.45 23.46 -33.41
N THR A 1191 -14.83 24.51 -32.88
CA THR A 1191 -14.21 25.58 -33.65
C THR A 1191 -12.88 25.97 -33.03
N SER A 1192 -11.89 26.32 -33.85
CA SER A 1192 -10.57 26.77 -33.41
C SER A 1192 -10.13 28.04 -34.14
N CYS A 1193 -9.33 28.85 -33.46
CA CYS A 1193 -8.64 29.99 -34.08
C CYS A 1193 -7.39 29.59 -34.86
N GLN A 1194 -6.86 28.40 -34.59
CA GLN A 1194 -5.73 27.80 -35.29
C GLN A 1194 -6.20 26.70 -36.23
N ALA A 1195 -5.63 26.64 -37.43
CA ALA A 1195 -5.93 25.59 -38.38
C ALA A 1195 -5.40 24.25 -37.84
N SER A 1196 -6.27 23.23 -37.83
CA SER A 1196 -5.91 21.85 -37.56
C SER A 1196 -4.79 21.40 -38.51
N GLU A 1197 -3.77 20.75 -37.97
CA GLU A 1197 -2.68 20.19 -38.76
C GLU A 1197 -3.14 18.96 -39.56
N GLY A 1198 -2.39 18.59 -40.61
CA GLY A 1198 -2.70 17.40 -41.41
C GLY A 1198 -3.82 17.58 -42.43
N ASN A 1199 -4.39 16.46 -42.91
CA ASN A 1199 -5.40 16.45 -43.98
C ASN A 1199 -6.67 15.68 -43.63
N GLN A 1200 -6.71 14.97 -42.50
CA GLN A 1200 -7.87 14.26 -42.01
C GLN A 1200 -8.09 14.54 -40.52
N VAL A 1201 -9.32 14.35 -40.07
CA VAL A 1201 -9.70 14.41 -38.65
C VAL A 1201 -10.45 13.15 -38.23
N ALA A 1202 -10.35 12.81 -36.95
CA ALA A 1202 -11.20 11.84 -36.29
C ALA A 1202 -11.63 12.39 -34.93
N ALA A 1203 -12.66 11.81 -34.34
CA ALA A 1203 -13.16 12.21 -33.02
C ALA A 1203 -13.47 10.98 -32.17
N LEU A 1204 -13.44 11.15 -30.86
CA LEU A 1204 -13.97 10.20 -29.88
C LEU A 1204 -14.90 10.92 -28.90
N THR A 1205 -15.72 10.17 -28.18
CA THR A 1205 -16.67 10.73 -27.21
C THR A 1205 -16.48 10.08 -25.84
N ILE A 1206 -16.78 10.85 -24.79
CA ILE A 1206 -16.82 10.41 -23.39
C ILE A 1206 -18.21 10.74 -22.84
N ASP A 1207 -18.91 9.73 -22.32
CA ASP A 1207 -20.26 9.90 -21.78
C ASP A 1207 -20.29 10.37 -20.32
N ALA A 1208 -21.49 10.62 -19.80
CA ALA A 1208 -21.70 11.05 -18.42
C ALA A 1208 -21.43 9.95 -17.36
N GLN A 1209 -20.95 8.78 -17.78
CA GLN A 1209 -20.47 7.70 -16.92
C GLN A 1209 -18.95 7.55 -17.04
N GLY A 1210 -18.26 8.40 -17.81
CA GLY A 1210 -16.82 8.31 -18.05
C GLY A 1210 -16.41 7.27 -19.10
N ASN A 1211 -17.34 6.60 -19.78
CA ASN A 1211 -16.97 5.63 -20.82
C ASN A 1211 -16.43 6.35 -22.05
N THR A 1212 -15.30 5.87 -22.58
CA THR A 1212 -14.72 6.38 -23.83
C THR A 1212 -15.05 5.49 -25.01
N SER A 1213 -15.46 6.08 -26.14
CA SER A 1213 -15.69 5.37 -27.41
C SER A 1213 -14.41 5.05 -28.18
N MET A 1214 -14.52 4.17 -29.17
CA MET A 1214 -13.51 4.12 -30.26
C MET A 1214 -13.49 5.43 -31.06
N PHE A 1215 -12.45 5.63 -31.87
CA PHE A 1215 -12.40 6.72 -32.84
C PHE A 1215 -13.46 6.58 -33.93
N SER A 1216 -14.00 7.71 -34.37
CA SER A 1216 -14.76 7.83 -35.62
C SER A 1216 -13.89 7.42 -36.82
N ASN A 1217 -14.53 7.06 -37.93
CA ASN A 1217 -13.80 6.92 -39.18
C ASN A 1217 -13.13 8.26 -39.56
N PRO A 1218 -11.84 8.26 -39.97
CA PRO A 1218 -11.18 9.48 -40.44
C PRO A 1218 -11.88 10.12 -41.62
N ILE A 1219 -12.10 11.44 -41.56
CA ILE A 1219 -12.69 12.24 -42.65
C ILE A 1219 -11.68 13.27 -43.13
N SER A 1220 -11.55 13.40 -44.46
CA SER A 1220 -10.69 14.43 -45.06
C SER A 1220 -11.28 15.83 -44.86
N MET A 1221 -10.41 16.78 -44.50
CA MET A 1221 -10.82 18.17 -44.36
C MET A 1221 -11.14 18.80 -45.71
N GLU A 1222 -12.23 19.57 -45.78
CA GLU A 1222 -12.56 20.40 -46.93
C GLU A 1222 -11.56 21.58 -47.02
N ASN A 1223 -11.14 21.94 -48.24
CA ASN A 1223 -10.31 23.14 -48.48
C ASN A 1223 -11.18 24.41 -48.39
N ASP A 1224 -11.74 24.67 -47.22
CA ASP A 1224 -12.57 25.82 -46.91
C ASP A 1224 -12.00 26.57 -45.70
N GLU A 1225 -11.29 27.67 -45.97
CA GLU A 1225 -10.71 28.55 -44.94
C GLU A 1225 -11.71 29.60 -44.43
N SER A 1226 -12.94 29.65 -44.96
CA SER A 1226 -13.96 30.62 -44.52
C SER A 1226 -14.56 30.29 -43.14
N GLY A 1227 -14.22 29.13 -42.58
CA GLY A 1227 -14.69 28.62 -41.29
C GLY A 1227 -13.94 29.13 -40.05
N GLN A 1228 -12.93 30.01 -40.19
CA GLN A 1228 -12.26 30.60 -39.03
C GLN A 1228 -13.24 31.49 -38.25
N PRO A 1229 -13.43 31.30 -36.92
CA PRO A 1229 -14.35 32.12 -36.14
C PRO A 1229 -14.00 33.61 -36.24
N SER A 1230 -15.02 34.45 -36.44
CA SER A 1230 -14.84 35.91 -36.56
C SER A 1230 -14.26 36.56 -35.29
N THR A 1231 -14.42 35.90 -34.15
CA THR A 1231 -13.86 36.27 -32.84
C THR A 1231 -12.33 36.10 -32.77
N CYS A 1232 -11.72 35.31 -33.65
CA CYS A 1232 -10.28 35.11 -33.70
C CYS A 1232 -9.49 36.30 -34.29
N ASN A 1233 -10.20 37.31 -34.83
CA ASN A 1233 -9.63 38.51 -35.43
C ASN A 1233 -9.72 39.75 -34.52
N ILE A 1234 -9.97 39.57 -33.22
CA ILE A 1234 -9.91 40.65 -32.23
C ILE A 1234 -8.48 40.65 -31.64
N PRO A 1235 -7.71 41.76 -31.76
CA PRO A 1235 -6.29 41.80 -31.45
C PRO A 1235 -5.94 41.66 -29.98
#